data_AF-A0A6S6TZ23-F1
#
_entry.id   AF-A0A6S6TZ23-F1
#
_cell.length_a   1.000
_cell.length_b   1.000
_cell.length_c   1.000
_cell.angle_alpha   90.00
_cell.angle_beta   90.00
_cell.angle_gamma   90.00
#
_symmetry.space_group_name_H-M   'P 1'
#
loop_
_entity.id
_entity.type
_entity.pdbx_description
1 polymer ?
#
loop_
_entity_poly.entity_id
_entity_poly.type
_entity_poly.pdbx_seq_one_letter_code
_entity_poly.pdbx_strand_id
1 'polypeptide(L)'
;MAKKKKKQTIKINNKVKELMNGEPFDEGIKNLSEDVLVELTMLLDLKVPMLVKKEMVRALRQAWSEGNVQLRLHIVNYLDQMNVKKVNLDESDKVSYIVSLLDKHEHNKEEEQQVLSSFIDTRFNKISEDKIANKLNYIRQQKLMDIWEKRIDVEFNSLSEMEFYHSYEFSMNEETFYKSLLTTTTNIENNLLLHENEQHITEELERSKLAAISKKTEEIALFLDGVKTNHKYLSESEVITLIRSMPPEDSFYEIDIPLTILKEIVSIIDPMYHLSLQGSSIVISKEKSYSFYDIELPYTATVSYGRPFIFHHIWKGESLPIKEDLLRVKKEMREHFEHNISDLEDELFELAEGLELDPSIVEKYILQFVEPQLITAKNLKLKEKVKRRIVYHFMEHIRPLKEKKRKEELLAKTIRDFKNLFPLARLLKREIFFNVGPTNSGKTYQALKVLEEADTGYYLAPLRLLALEGYENLKAKNVGVSLITGEEEIIDEESTHISSTIEMMNGSIDVDVCVIDEIQMISDRDRGWAWANALIGVPAKKVILTGSADVLEAVTLLCEYLGEPLTVTHFERKNDLKLLTQPTPIKEIEKGTAIVAFSRRDVLGLRQQLSQKFEVSVVYGNLSPEVRREEARRFREGKSDVLVATDAIAMGLNLPIKTLLFSKDNKFDGLRRRELLPTEVAQISGRAGRYGLEEVGYIGALDTKALET
;
A
#
# COMPACT_ATOMS: atom_id res chain seq x y z
N MET A 1 -24.13 2.66 -0.08
CA MET A 1 -25.56 2.99 0.04
C MET A 1 -25.88 4.14 1.04
N ALA A 2 -25.18 4.27 2.17
CA ALA A 2 -25.46 5.30 3.19
C ALA A 2 -25.36 6.77 2.70
N LYS A 3 -24.35 7.12 1.88
CA LYS A 3 -24.22 8.48 1.30
C LYS A 3 -25.39 8.86 0.36
N LYS A 4 -25.97 7.89 -0.35
CA LYS A 4 -27.09 8.11 -1.29
C LYS A 4 -28.40 8.38 -0.53
N LYS A 5 -28.64 7.64 0.56
CA LYS A 5 -29.77 7.88 1.49
C LYS A 5 -29.70 9.26 2.14
N LYS A 6 -28.52 9.67 2.64
CA LYS A 6 -28.32 11.00 3.28
C LYS A 6 -28.60 12.18 2.33
N LYS A 7 -28.17 12.07 1.07
CA LYS A 7 -28.43 13.10 0.03
C LYS A 7 -29.92 13.21 -0.32
N GLN A 8 -30.67 12.10 -0.28
CA GLN A 8 -32.10 12.06 -0.59
C GLN A 8 -32.94 12.67 0.54
N THR A 9 -32.61 12.40 1.80
CA THR A 9 -33.27 13.03 2.96
C THR A 9 -33.07 14.55 2.98
N ILE A 10 -31.89 15.05 2.61
CA ILE A 10 -31.62 16.49 2.50
C ILE A 10 -32.52 17.14 1.43
N LYS A 11 -32.68 16.49 0.26
CA LYS A 11 -33.57 17.00 -0.79
C LYS A 11 -35.02 17.07 -0.35
N ILE A 12 -35.52 16.03 0.34
CA ILE A 12 -36.89 15.99 0.87
C ILE A 12 -37.12 17.13 1.87
N ASN A 13 -36.20 17.31 2.82
CA ASN A 13 -36.31 18.37 3.82
C ASN A 13 -36.27 19.77 3.20
N ASN A 14 -35.45 19.98 2.17
CA ASN A 14 -35.42 21.25 1.45
C ASN A 14 -36.72 21.50 0.67
N LYS A 15 -37.28 20.46 0.04
CA LYS A 15 -38.54 20.58 -0.71
C LYS A 15 -39.73 20.89 0.20
N VAL A 16 -39.80 20.27 1.38
CA VAL A 16 -40.82 20.64 2.37
C VAL A 16 -40.66 22.08 2.83
N LYS A 17 -39.43 22.54 3.09
CA LYS A 17 -39.20 23.93 3.44
C LYS A 17 -39.67 24.88 2.35
N GLU A 18 -39.48 24.55 1.07
CA GLU A 18 -40.04 25.34 -0.03
C GLU A 18 -41.57 25.43 0.01
N LEU A 19 -42.25 24.30 0.29
CA LEU A 19 -43.72 24.24 0.37
C LEU A 19 -44.28 24.93 1.62
N MET A 20 -43.49 25.04 2.69
CA MET A 20 -43.89 25.59 4.00
C MET A 20 -43.28 26.97 4.28
N ASN A 21 -43.07 27.81 3.25
CA ASN A 21 -42.55 29.18 3.38
C ASN A 21 -41.22 29.30 4.16
N GLY A 22 -40.33 28.32 4.00
CA GLY A 22 -39.01 28.24 4.62
C GLY A 22 -38.98 27.53 5.98
N GLU A 23 -40.13 27.10 6.51
CA GLU A 23 -40.21 26.41 7.79
C GLU A 23 -40.01 24.89 7.64
N PRO A 24 -39.36 24.22 8.62
CA PRO A 24 -39.30 22.76 8.64
C PRO A 24 -40.71 22.16 8.82
N PHE A 25 -40.90 20.91 8.38
CA PHE A 25 -42.21 20.22 8.41
C PHE A 25 -42.93 20.36 9.76
N ASP A 26 -42.19 20.18 10.86
CA ASP A 26 -42.75 20.23 12.19
C ASP A 26 -43.46 21.54 12.47
N GLU A 27 -42.89 22.69 12.11
CA GLU A 27 -43.52 23.99 12.35
C GLU A 27 -44.54 24.35 11.26
N GLY A 28 -44.20 24.11 9.98
CA GLY A 28 -45.05 24.47 8.85
C GLY A 28 -46.42 23.78 8.84
N ILE A 29 -46.50 22.53 9.32
CA ILE A 29 -47.75 21.75 9.29
C ILE A 29 -48.89 22.37 10.12
N LYS A 30 -48.58 23.18 11.14
CA LYS A 30 -49.60 23.89 11.94
C LYS A 30 -50.42 24.87 11.10
N ASN A 31 -49.78 25.42 10.06
CA ASN A 31 -50.33 26.49 9.22
C ASN A 31 -51.19 25.95 8.07
N LEU A 32 -51.27 24.63 7.89
CA LEU A 32 -52.16 24.01 6.91
C LEU A 32 -53.64 24.15 7.32
N SER A 33 -54.52 24.16 6.32
CA SER A 33 -55.97 24.11 6.52
C SER A 33 -56.38 22.77 7.12
N GLU A 34 -57.51 22.73 7.82
CA GLU A 34 -58.01 21.51 8.45
C GLU A 34 -58.33 20.42 7.41
N ASP A 35 -58.84 20.80 6.24
CA ASP A 35 -59.14 19.86 5.15
C ASP A 35 -57.88 19.09 4.69
N VAL A 36 -56.77 19.80 4.49
CA VAL A 36 -55.49 19.19 4.10
C VAL A 36 -54.93 18.29 5.20
N LEU A 37 -55.13 18.66 6.48
CA LEU A 37 -54.71 17.83 7.61
C LEU A 37 -55.54 16.55 7.71
N VAL A 38 -56.85 16.62 7.51
CA VAL A 38 -57.74 15.45 7.48
C VAL A 38 -57.32 14.51 6.36
N GLU A 39 -57.16 15.01 5.14
CA GLU A 39 -56.75 14.19 4.00
C GLU A 39 -55.37 13.53 4.20
N LEU A 40 -54.39 14.26 4.73
CA LEU A 40 -53.07 13.70 5.06
C LEU A 40 -53.16 12.61 6.14
N THR A 41 -53.99 12.80 7.16
CA THR A 41 -54.19 11.76 8.18
C THR A 41 -54.84 10.49 7.61
N MET A 42 -55.79 10.64 6.69
CA MET A 42 -56.43 9.50 6.01
C MET A 42 -55.49 8.80 5.04
N LEU A 43 -54.71 9.57 4.25
CA LEU A 43 -53.74 9.03 3.30
C LEU A 43 -52.68 8.14 3.97
N LEU A 44 -52.28 8.50 5.20
CA LEU A 44 -51.27 7.80 5.98
C LEU A 44 -51.87 6.76 6.94
N ASP A 45 -53.19 6.56 6.93
CA ASP A 45 -53.93 5.65 7.82
C ASP A 45 -53.59 5.85 9.31
N LEU A 46 -53.49 7.11 9.74
CA LEU A 46 -53.11 7.45 11.12
C LEU A 46 -54.31 7.33 12.06
N LYS A 47 -54.17 6.52 13.11
CA LYS A 47 -55.18 6.41 14.17
C LYS A 47 -55.17 7.66 15.06
N VAL A 48 -56.01 8.64 14.73
CA VAL A 48 -56.22 9.83 15.57
C VAL A 48 -57.52 9.67 16.37
N PRO A 49 -57.52 9.78 17.71
CA PRO A 49 -58.71 9.56 18.55
C PRO A 49 -59.85 10.54 18.23
N MET A 50 -59.54 11.80 17.93
CA MET A 50 -60.48 12.80 17.41
C MET A 50 -59.85 13.62 16.28
N LEU A 51 -60.64 13.98 15.24
CA LEU A 51 -60.20 14.85 14.14
C LEU A 51 -60.11 16.34 14.56
N VAL A 52 -59.49 16.60 15.70
CA VAL A 52 -59.19 17.96 16.17
C VAL A 52 -57.84 18.36 15.59
N LYS A 53 -57.74 19.58 15.04
CA LYS A 53 -56.51 20.10 14.38
C LYS A 53 -55.23 19.82 15.15
N LYS A 54 -55.25 20.04 16.47
CA LYS A 54 -54.10 19.83 17.36
C LYS A 54 -53.65 18.36 17.42
N GLU A 55 -54.58 17.41 17.40
CA GLU A 55 -54.28 15.97 17.44
C GLU A 55 -53.77 15.48 16.09
N MET A 56 -54.38 15.93 14.99
CA MET A 56 -53.93 15.61 13.62
C MET A 56 -52.50 16.11 13.37
N VAL A 57 -52.19 17.35 13.76
CA VAL A 57 -50.84 17.92 13.67
C VAL A 57 -49.83 17.09 14.47
N ARG A 58 -50.20 16.64 15.68
CA ARG A 58 -49.33 15.81 16.51
C ARG A 58 -49.08 14.44 15.87
N ALA A 59 -50.11 13.78 15.36
CA ALA A 59 -49.99 12.49 14.70
C ALA A 59 -49.12 12.56 13.43
N LEU A 60 -49.31 13.61 12.62
CA LEU A 60 -48.52 13.82 11.40
C LEU A 60 -47.05 14.16 11.69
N ARG A 61 -46.77 14.93 12.74
CA ARG A 61 -45.38 15.15 13.21
C ARG A 61 -44.71 13.86 13.63
N GLN A 62 -45.41 13.02 14.39
CA GLN A 62 -44.90 11.72 14.81
C GLN A 62 -44.60 10.83 13.60
N ALA A 63 -45.54 10.74 12.65
CA ALA A 63 -45.37 9.99 11.41
C ALA A 63 -44.20 10.50 10.56
N TRP A 64 -43.95 11.81 10.55
CA TRP A 64 -42.81 12.40 9.85
C TRP A 64 -41.47 12.03 10.50
N SER A 65 -41.39 12.13 11.83
CA SER A 65 -40.17 11.82 12.59
C SER A 65 -39.79 10.34 12.49
N GLU A 66 -40.77 9.44 12.69
CA GLU A 66 -40.57 7.99 12.70
C GLU A 66 -40.59 7.36 11.31
N GLY A 67 -41.14 8.06 10.31
CA GLY A 67 -41.36 7.56 8.96
C GLY A 67 -40.08 7.34 8.13
N ASN A 68 -40.13 6.34 7.25
CA ASN A 68 -39.05 6.07 6.30
C ASN A 68 -39.00 7.12 5.17
N VAL A 69 -37.95 7.07 4.34
CA VAL A 69 -37.73 8.03 3.23
C VAL A 69 -38.88 8.03 2.21
N GLN A 70 -39.53 6.89 1.98
CA GLN A 70 -40.65 6.79 1.03
C GLN A 70 -41.91 7.45 1.58
N LEU A 71 -42.22 7.25 2.86
CA LEU A 71 -43.36 7.87 3.53
C LEU A 71 -43.24 9.40 3.52
N ARG A 72 -42.05 9.92 3.84
CA ARG A 72 -41.78 11.36 3.75
C ARG A 72 -41.96 11.89 2.33
N LEU A 73 -41.48 11.15 1.32
CA LEU A 73 -41.62 11.55 -0.08
C LEU A 73 -43.09 11.59 -0.53
N HIS A 74 -43.92 10.64 -0.09
CA HIS A 74 -45.37 10.66 -0.36
C HIS A 74 -46.03 11.90 0.22
N ILE A 75 -45.70 12.27 1.46
CA ILE A 75 -46.22 13.49 2.09
C ILE A 75 -45.82 14.74 1.28
N VAL A 76 -44.55 14.85 0.87
CA VAL A 76 -44.08 16.00 0.08
C VAL A 76 -44.81 16.07 -1.26
N ASN A 77 -44.92 14.95 -1.97
CA ASN A 77 -45.56 14.91 -3.29
C ASN A 77 -47.04 15.27 -3.19
N TYR A 78 -47.73 14.82 -2.14
CA TYR A 78 -49.13 15.17 -1.89
C TYR A 78 -49.31 16.67 -1.64
N LEU A 79 -48.46 17.25 -0.77
CA LEU A 79 -48.47 18.68 -0.49
C LEU A 79 -48.15 19.54 -1.72
N ASP A 80 -47.27 19.06 -2.59
CA ASP A 80 -46.94 19.70 -3.87
C ASP A 80 -48.14 19.65 -4.84
N GLN A 81 -48.86 18.52 -4.89
CA GLN A 81 -50.09 18.36 -5.69
C GLN A 81 -51.25 19.24 -5.21
N MET A 82 -51.38 19.41 -3.89
CA MET A 82 -52.38 20.29 -3.25
C MET A 82 -52.12 21.78 -3.50
N ASN A 83 -50.98 22.13 -4.12
CA ASN A 83 -50.59 23.49 -4.48
C ASN A 83 -50.78 24.46 -3.31
N VAL A 84 -50.26 24.09 -2.14
CA VAL A 84 -50.27 24.92 -0.93
C VAL A 84 -49.48 26.20 -1.22
N LYS A 85 -50.17 27.21 -1.74
CA LYS A 85 -49.56 28.45 -2.24
C LYS A 85 -48.88 29.24 -1.11
N LYS A 86 -47.72 29.82 -1.45
CA LYS A 86 -47.12 30.98 -0.78
C LYS A 86 -48.20 32.05 -0.54
N VAL A 87 -48.48 32.37 0.72
CA VAL A 87 -49.14 33.62 1.08
C VAL A 87 -48.05 34.69 1.12
N ASN A 88 -47.95 35.50 0.06
CA ASN A 88 -47.28 36.79 0.15
C ASN A 88 -48.22 37.71 0.94
N LEU A 89 -47.86 38.05 2.17
CA LEU A 89 -48.50 39.18 2.85
C LEU A 89 -48.05 40.46 2.14
N ASP A 90 -49.00 41.29 1.72
CA ASP A 90 -48.75 42.59 1.10
C ASP A 90 -47.97 43.49 2.07
N GLU A 91 -46.95 44.19 1.55
CA GLU A 91 -46.11 45.11 2.35
C GLU A 91 -46.93 46.26 2.98
N SER A 92 -48.10 46.61 2.42
CA SER A 92 -48.95 47.71 2.90
C SER A 92 -49.67 47.40 4.23
N ASP A 93 -50.08 46.14 4.44
CA ASP A 93 -50.74 45.71 5.69
C ASP A 93 -49.75 45.70 6.86
N LYS A 94 -48.47 45.49 6.56
CA LYS A 94 -47.40 45.45 7.56
C LYS A 94 -47.03 46.82 8.09
N VAL A 95 -46.92 47.80 7.19
CA VAL A 95 -46.69 49.20 7.57
C VAL A 95 -47.82 49.67 8.48
N SER A 96 -49.08 49.41 8.08
CA SER A 96 -50.26 49.77 8.87
C SER A 96 -50.27 49.12 10.26
N TYR A 97 -49.85 47.86 10.35
CA TYR A 97 -49.73 47.15 11.63
C TYR A 97 -48.64 47.76 12.54
N ILE A 98 -47.46 48.08 12.01
CA ILE A 98 -46.37 48.69 12.78
C ILE A 98 -46.79 50.08 13.29
N VAL A 99 -47.42 50.92 12.45
CA VAL A 99 -47.92 52.24 12.86
C VAL A 99 -48.96 52.11 13.97
N SER A 100 -49.90 51.17 13.87
CA SER A 100 -50.92 50.96 14.92
C SER A 100 -50.35 50.58 16.29
N LEU A 101 -49.19 49.91 16.32
CA LEU A 101 -48.48 49.58 17.54
C LEU A 101 -47.66 50.77 18.05
N LEU A 102 -47.09 51.58 17.16
CA LEU A 102 -46.32 52.77 17.51
C LEU A 102 -47.20 53.90 18.05
N ASP A 103 -48.42 54.08 17.54
CA ASP A 103 -49.40 55.09 17.98
C ASP A 103 -49.77 55.00 19.48
N LYS A 104 -49.47 53.86 20.13
CA LYS A 104 -49.65 53.70 21.58
C LYS A 104 -48.60 54.44 22.41
N HIS A 105 -47.51 54.88 21.77
CA HIS A 105 -46.44 55.65 22.40
C HIS A 105 -46.40 57.04 21.76
N GLU A 106 -46.20 58.09 22.56
CA GLU A 106 -45.91 59.42 22.01
C GLU A 106 -44.67 59.31 21.12
N HIS A 107 -44.74 59.81 19.89
CA HIS A 107 -43.64 59.80 18.94
C HIS A 107 -43.78 60.94 17.93
N ASN A 108 -42.69 61.33 17.28
CA ASN A 108 -42.71 62.28 16.16
C ASN A 108 -42.61 61.56 14.79
N LYS A 109 -42.92 62.28 13.71
CA LYS A 109 -42.90 61.70 12.34
C LYS A 109 -41.54 61.13 11.91
N GLU A 110 -40.45 61.65 12.46
CA GLU A 110 -39.10 61.17 12.15
C GLU A 110 -38.81 59.84 12.87
N GLU A 111 -39.19 59.74 14.15
CA GLU A 111 -39.14 58.49 14.92
C GLU A 111 -39.99 57.39 14.28
N GLU A 112 -41.18 57.74 13.79
CA GLU A 112 -42.07 56.81 13.05
C GLU A 112 -41.38 56.19 11.84
N GLN A 113 -40.77 57.02 10.99
CA GLN A 113 -40.08 56.55 9.79
C GLN A 113 -38.88 55.65 10.12
N GLN A 114 -38.13 55.95 11.19
CA GLN A 114 -36.98 55.14 11.62
C GLN A 114 -37.39 53.81 12.25
N VAL A 115 -38.49 53.78 13.00
CA VAL A 115 -39.07 52.53 13.51
C VAL A 115 -39.58 51.68 12.35
N LEU A 116 -40.31 52.28 11.41
CA LEU A 116 -40.85 51.58 10.24
C LEU A 116 -39.75 50.92 9.40
N SER A 117 -38.69 51.67 9.06
CA SER A 117 -37.56 51.14 8.28
C SER A 117 -36.83 50.01 9.00
N SER A 118 -36.75 50.05 10.34
CA SER A 118 -36.11 49.00 11.14
C SER A 118 -36.87 47.67 11.14
N PHE A 119 -38.20 47.70 10.92
CA PHE A 119 -39.06 46.52 10.99
C PHE A 119 -39.62 46.08 9.63
N ILE A 120 -39.37 46.82 8.55
CA ILE A 120 -39.95 46.55 7.22
C ILE A 120 -39.60 45.17 6.66
N ASP A 121 -38.40 44.65 6.95
CA ASP A 121 -37.96 43.31 6.52
C ASP A 121 -38.18 42.22 7.60
N THR A 122 -38.62 42.61 8.81
CA THR A 122 -38.77 41.69 9.94
C THR A 122 -40.07 40.89 9.82
N ARG A 123 -40.03 39.55 9.91
CA ARG A 123 -41.26 38.72 9.82
C ARG A 123 -42.33 39.18 10.82
N PHE A 124 -43.60 39.22 10.41
CA PHE A 124 -44.73 39.70 11.20
C PHE A 124 -44.79 39.12 12.62
N ASN A 125 -44.59 37.80 12.76
CA ASN A 125 -44.62 37.10 14.05
C ASN A 125 -43.50 37.50 15.03
N LYS A 126 -42.53 38.31 14.61
CA LYS A 126 -41.44 38.83 15.45
C LYS A 126 -41.62 40.28 15.86
N ILE A 127 -42.66 40.96 15.37
CA ILE A 127 -42.97 42.36 15.70
C ILE A 127 -43.97 42.35 16.87
N SER A 128 -43.60 42.98 17.98
CA SER A 128 -44.44 43.13 19.17
C SER A 128 -44.37 44.55 19.69
N GLU A 129 -45.35 44.94 20.49
CA GLU A 129 -45.43 46.26 21.14
C GLU A 129 -44.16 46.58 21.95
N ASP A 130 -43.72 45.66 22.81
CA ASP A 130 -42.48 45.84 23.59
C ASP A 130 -41.25 46.10 22.72
N LYS A 131 -41.18 45.50 21.53
CA LYS A 131 -40.05 45.70 20.61
C LYS A 131 -40.10 47.05 19.92
N ILE A 132 -41.30 47.53 19.62
CA ILE A 132 -41.51 48.87 19.06
C ILE A 132 -41.18 49.92 20.13
N ALA A 133 -41.65 49.74 21.37
CA ALA A 133 -41.32 50.61 22.50
C ALA A 133 -39.80 50.65 22.77
N ASN A 134 -39.15 49.49 22.82
CA ASN A 134 -37.69 49.40 23.01
C ASN A 134 -36.92 50.06 21.86
N LYS A 135 -37.39 49.90 20.61
CA LYS A 135 -36.75 50.53 19.45
C LYS A 135 -36.94 52.05 19.45
N LEU A 136 -38.10 52.53 19.86
CA LEU A 136 -38.37 53.96 20.02
C LEU A 136 -37.48 54.57 21.10
N ASN A 137 -37.35 53.92 22.26
CA ASN A 137 -36.43 54.36 23.32
C ASN A 137 -34.98 54.36 22.86
N TYR A 138 -34.56 53.33 22.12
CA TYR A 138 -33.23 53.27 21.53
C TYR A 138 -32.97 54.44 20.56
N ILE A 139 -33.93 54.76 19.68
CA ILE A 139 -33.81 55.90 18.73
C ILE A 139 -33.65 57.23 19.50
N ARG A 140 -34.40 57.41 20.58
CA ARG A 140 -34.30 58.61 21.42
C ARG A 140 -32.96 58.71 22.12
N GLN A 141 -32.49 57.61 22.71
CA GLN A 141 -31.17 57.55 23.30
C GLN A 141 -30.09 57.86 22.26
N GLN A 142 -30.19 57.31 21.05
CA GLN A 142 -29.26 57.60 19.98
C GLN A 142 -29.24 59.09 19.59
N LYS A 143 -30.41 59.73 19.45
CA LYS A 143 -30.48 61.18 19.19
C LYS A 143 -29.86 62.02 20.32
N LEU A 144 -30.05 61.61 21.58
CA LEU A 144 -29.43 62.27 22.73
C LEU A 144 -27.91 62.09 22.71
N MET A 145 -27.41 60.89 22.41
CA MET A 145 -25.98 60.62 22.25
C MET A 145 -25.39 61.50 21.14
N ASP A 146 -26.00 61.55 19.94
CA ASP A 146 -25.54 62.37 18.81
C ASP A 146 -25.40 63.87 19.15
N ILE A 147 -26.25 64.39 20.05
CA ILE A 147 -26.16 65.79 20.53
C ILE A 147 -24.92 65.97 21.39
N TRP A 148 -24.67 65.03 22.31
CA TRP A 148 -23.53 65.08 23.21
C TRP A 148 -22.21 64.81 22.47
N GLU A 149 -22.16 63.83 21.56
CA GLU A 149 -21.01 63.56 20.69
C GLU A 149 -20.47 64.83 20.02
N LYS A 150 -21.38 65.63 19.43
CA LYS A 150 -21.03 66.90 18.78
C LYS A 150 -20.63 68.00 19.75
N ARG A 151 -21.17 68.00 20.97
CA ARG A 151 -20.95 69.08 21.94
C ARG A 151 -19.59 68.97 22.62
N ILE A 152 -19.14 67.74 22.91
CA ILE A 152 -17.87 67.48 23.63
C ILE A 152 -16.80 66.81 22.76
N ASP A 153 -17.06 66.65 21.46
CA ASP A 153 -16.14 66.08 20.46
C ASP A 153 -15.64 64.68 20.86
N VAL A 154 -16.58 63.74 20.93
CA VAL A 154 -16.39 62.31 21.26
C VAL A 154 -17.37 61.46 20.47
N GLU A 155 -17.14 60.15 20.37
CA GLU A 155 -18.09 59.14 19.87
C GLU A 155 -18.43 58.15 20.99
N PHE A 156 -19.67 57.72 21.13
CA PHE A 156 -20.04 56.70 22.12
C PHE A 156 -19.99 55.30 21.51
N ASN A 157 -19.24 54.39 22.13
CA ASN A 157 -19.21 53.00 21.70
C ASN A 157 -20.41 52.19 22.23
N SER A 158 -20.52 50.93 21.79
CA SER A 158 -21.60 50.02 22.20
C SER A 158 -21.64 49.71 23.70
N LEU A 159 -20.56 50.02 24.43
CA LEU A 159 -20.44 49.88 25.88
C LEU A 159 -20.69 51.22 26.61
N SER A 160 -21.22 52.24 25.93
CA SER A 160 -21.47 53.57 26.51
C SER A 160 -20.21 54.23 27.09
N GLU A 161 -19.05 53.99 26.47
CA GLU A 161 -17.80 54.68 26.76
C GLU A 161 -17.59 55.77 25.69
N MET A 162 -17.00 56.91 26.09
CA MET A 162 -16.62 57.95 25.13
C MET A 162 -15.27 57.60 24.52
N GLU A 163 -15.23 57.56 23.20
CA GLU A 163 -14.04 57.38 22.37
C GLU A 163 -13.67 58.72 21.72
N PHE A 164 -12.42 59.15 21.88
CA PHE A 164 -11.96 60.39 21.27
C PHE A 164 -10.45 60.34 21.03
N TYR A 165 -10.00 61.09 20.02
CA TYR A 165 -8.58 61.21 19.73
C TYR A 165 -7.95 62.31 20.58
N HIS A 166 -6.86 61.98 21.28
CA HIS A 166 -6.08 62.93 22.05
C HIS A 166 -4.61 62.83 21.70
N SER A 167 -3.95 63.98 21.57
CA SER A 167 -2.52 64.05 21.27
C SER A 167 -1.69 63.95 22.54
N TYR A 168 -1.01 62.82 22.72
CA TYR A 168 -0.12 62.56 23.85
C TYR A 168 1.34 62.88 23.51
N GLU A 169 2.09 63.32 24.52
CA GLU A 169 3.53 63.53 24.44
C GLU A 169 4.28 62.22 24.77
N PHE A 170 5.22 61.85 23.90
CA PHE A 170 6.13 60.73 24.09
C PHE A 170 7.54 61.29 24.26
N SER A 171 8.12 61.12 25.45
CA SER A 171 9.49 61.56 25.76
C SER A 171 10.39 60.37 26.08
N MET A 172 11.37 60.13 25.20
CA MET A 172 12.34 59.05 25.31
C MET A 172 13.76 59.60 25.10
N ASN A 173 14.53 59.63 26.19
CA ASN A 173 15.89 60.20 26.26
C ASN A 173 15.97 61.64 25.70
N GLU A 174 16.65 61.86 24.58
CA GLU A 174 16.83 63.18 23.95
C GLU A 174 15.77 63.52 22.89
N GLU A 175 14.86 62.59 22.56
CA GLU A 175 13.78 62.83 21.60
C GLU A 175 12.40 62.94 22.27
N THR A 176 11.66 63.97 21.87
CA THR A 176 10.25 64.15 22.21
C THR A 176 9.41 64.27 20.95
N PHE A 177 8.27 63.59 20.92
CA PHE A 177 7.29 63.72 19.83
C PHE A 177 5.85 63.58 20.34
N TYR A 178 4.91 63.97 19.49
CA TYR A 178 3.47 63.91 19.80
C TYR A 178 2.78 62.90 18.90
N LYS A 179 1.81 62.18 19.47
CA LYS A 179 1.02 61.21 18.73
C LYS A 179 -0.43 61.23 19.18
N SER A 180 -1.34 61.26 18.22
CA SER A 180 -2.77 61.15 18.47
C SER A 180 -3.15 59.69 18.71
N LEU A 181 -3.76 59.39 19.85
CA LEU A 181 -4.25 58.06 20.22
C LEU A 181 -5.75 58.09 20.52
N LEU A 182 -6.41 56.98 20.20
CA LEU A 182 -7.78 56.74 20.65
C LEU A 182 -7.77 56.55 22.18
N THR A 183 -8.58 57.35 22.85
CA THR A 183 -8.75 57.33 24.30
C THR A 183 -10.18 56.97 24.62
N THR A 184 -10.37 55.97 25.47
CA THR A 184 -11.68 55.53 25.92
C THR A 184 -11.88 55.85 27.39
N THR A 185 -13.06 56.36 27.74
CA THR A 185 -13.43 56.56 29.15
C THR A 185 -13.92 55.27 29.80
N THR A 186 -14.13 55.31 31.10
CA THR A 186 -14.95 54.28 31.76
C THR A 186 -16.41 54.38 31.30
N ASN A 187 -17.15 53.29 31.47
CA ASN A 187 -18.59 53.22 31.19
C ASN A 187 -19.32 54.39 31.86
N ILE A 188 -20.15 55.06 31.08
CA ILE A 188 -21.00 56.15 31.57
C ILE A 188 -22.35 55.56 31.98
N GLU A 189 -22.80 55.94 33.18
CA GLU A 189 -24.08 55.48 33.69
C GLU A 189 -25.23 55.97 32.79
N ASN A 190 -26.08 55.04 32.32
CA ASN A 190 -27.20 55.34 31.41
C ASN A 190 -28.19 56.40 31.96
N ASN A 191 -28.24 56.60 33.28
CA ASN A 191 -29.11 57.59 33.92
C ASN A 191 -28.52 59.01 33.87
N LEU A 192 -27.21 59.16 33.68
CA LEU A 192 -26.54 60.47 33.64
C LEU A 192 -27.03 61.31 32.47
N LEU A 193 -27.29 60.68 31.32
CA LEU A 193 -27.71 61.35 30.08
C LEU A 193 -29.21 61.68 30.04
N LEU A 194 -29.97 61.22 31.04
CA LEU A 194 -31.41 61.50 31.22
C LEU A 194 -31.67 62.66 32.20
N HIS A 195 -30.63 63.27 32.77
CA HIS A 195 -30.76 64.37 33.73
C HIS A 195 -31.20 65.69 33.05
N GLU A 196 -32.06 66.48 33.69
CA GLU A 196 -32.60 67.72 33.12
C GLU A 196 -31.60 68.90 33.09
N ASN A 197 -30.45 68.79 33.77
CA ASN A 197 -29.47 69.88 33.87
C ASN A 197 -28.30 69.67 32.90
N GLU A 198 -28.34 70.35 31.75
CA GLU A 198 -27.29 70.30 30.73
C GLU A 198 -25.90 70.72 31.23
N GLN A 199 -25.80 71.65 32.20
CA GLN A 199 -24.50 72.07 32.75
C GLN A 199 -23.85 70.94 33.54
N HIS A 200 -24.63 70.26 34.38
CA HIS A 200 -24.14 69.15 35.19
C HIS A 200 -23.65 67.97 34.33
N ILE A 201 -24.37 67.64 33.25
CA ILE A 201 -23.98 66.59 32.32
C ILE A 201 -22.66 66.96 31.63
N THR A 202 -22.51 68.20 31.17
CA THR A 202 -21.29 68.67 30.51
C THR A 202 -20.08 68.55 31.43
N GLU A 203 -20.19 69.02 32.68
CA GLU A 203 -19.11 68.96 33.67
C GLU A 203 -18.66 67.52 33.97
N GLU A 204 -19.60 66.57 34.12
CA GLU A 204 -19.27 65.18 34.45
C GLU A 204 -18.66 64.41 33.25
N LEU A 205 -19.13 64.70 32.04
CA LEU A 205 -18.53 64.15 30.81
C LEU A 205 -17.12 64.71 30.57
N GLU A 206 -16.91 66.02 30.74
CA GLU A 206 -15.58 66.62 30.64
C GLU A 206 -14.62 66.09 31.72
N ARG A 207 -15.11 65.90 32.95
CA ARG A 207 -14.34 65.28 34.03
C ARG A 207 -13.92 63.86 33.68
N SER A 208 -14.82 63.07 33.11
CA SER A 208 -14.54 61.70 32.65
C SER A 208 -13.52 61.70 31.51
N LYS A 209 -13.60 62.67 30.59
CA LYS A 209 -12.64 62.89 29.50
C LYS A 209 -11.23 63.16 30.05
N LEU A 210 -11.11 64.10 31.00
CA LEU A 210 -9.84 64.44 31.65
C LEU A 210 -9.26 63.27 32.46
N ALA A 211 -10.11 62.51 33.16
CA ALA A 211 -9.67 61.33 33.91
C ALA A 211 -9.11 60.25 32.98
N ALA A 212 -9.73 60.01 31.83
CA ALA A 212 -9.23 59.07 30.83
C ALA A 212 -7.89 59.52 30.21
N ILE A 213 -7.73 60.81 29.92
CA ILE A 213 -6.46 61.39 29.46
C ILE A 213 -5.35 61.20 30.50
N SER A 214 -5.63 61.45 31.79
CA SER A 214 -4.67 61.25 32.87
C SER A 214 -4.25 59.78 32.96
N LYS A 215 -5.21 58.86 32.94
CA LYS A 215 -4.96 57.42 32.99
C LYS A 215 -4.12 56.94 31.78
N LYS A 216 -4.42 57.42 30.58
CA LYS A 216 -3.66 57.07 29.37
C LYS A 216 -2.24 57.65 29.41
N THR A 217 -2.06 58.85 29.96
CA THR A 217 -0.74 59.47 30.19
C THR A 217 0.10 58.62 31.15
N GLU A 218 -0.50 58.13 32.24
CA GLU A 218 0.16 57.20 33.17
C GLU A 218 0.53 55.87 32.49
N GLU A 219 -0.36 55.32 31.66
CA GLU A 219 -0.10 54.10 30.88
C GLU A 219 1.09 54.29 29.92
N ILE A 220 1.16 55.42 29.23
CA ILE A 220 2.28 55.78 28.35
C ILE A 220 3.58 55.88 29.14
N ALA A 221 3.56 56.55 30.30
CA ALA A 221 4.75 56.70 31.14
C ALA A 221 5.28 55.35 31.62
N LEU A 222 4.38 54.45 32.07
CA LEU A 222 4.72 53.09 32.49
C LEU A 222 5.25 52.23 31.33
N PHE A 223 4.63 52.32 30.15
CA PHE A 223 5.11 51.63 28.96
C PHE A 223 6.50 52.10 28.55
N LEU A 224 6.69 53.43 28.48
CA LEU A 224 7.97 54.03 28.12
C LEU A 224 9.07 53.63 29.11
N ASP A 225 8.82 53.67 30.42
CA ASP A 225 9.79 53.23 31.43
C ASP A 225 10.28 51.79 31.20
N GLY A 226 9.38 50.89 30.78
CA GLY A 226 9.70 49.51 30.44
C GLY A 226 10.57 49.33 29.18
N VAL A 227 10.55 50.29 28.25
CA VAL A 227 11.32 50.23 26.98
C VAL A 227 12.49 51.22 26.94
N LYS A 228 12.58 52.16 27.89
CA LYS A 228 13.51 53.31 27.86
C LYS A 228 14.98 52.94 28.00
N THR A 229 15.28 51.85 28.72
CA THR A 229 16.67 51.50 29.07
C THR A 229 17.01 50.06 28.72
N ASN A 230 18.00 49.89 27.82
CA ASN A 230 18.63 48.62 27.47
C ASN A 230 17.63 47.48 27.14
N HIS A 231 16.65 47.80 26.30
CA HIS A 231 15.64 46.84 25.87
C HIS A 231 16.29 45.63 25.17
N LYS A 232 15.78 44.43 25.46
CA LYS A 232 16.45 43.17 25.12
C LYS A 232 16.56 42.88 23.62
N TYR A 233 15.65 43.42 22.82
CA TYR A 233 15.47 43.03 21.41
C TYR A 233 15.53 44.20 20.45
N LEU A 234 14.78 45.26 20.75
CA LEU A 234 14.68 46.47 19.95
C LEU A 234 15.70 47.53 20.41
N SER A 235 16.31 48.23 19.46
CA SER A 235 17.12 49.42 19.71
C SER A 235 16.25 50.66 19.94
N GLU A 236 16.82 51.72 20.51
CA GLU A 236 16.08 52.95 20.83
C GLU A 236 15.47 53.61 19.59
N SER A 237 16.20 53.65 18.48
CA SER A 237 15.72 54.23 17.22
C SER A 237 14.57 53.41 16.61
N GLU A 238 14.61 52.09 16.75
CA GLU A 238 13.52 51.21 16.32
C GLU A 238 12.27 51.40 17.18
N VAL A 239 12.40 51.46 18.51
CA VAL A 239 11.28 51.72 19.42
C VAL A 239 10.56 53.01 19.04
N ILE A 240 11.31 54.10 18.87
CA ILE A 240 10.76 55.41 18.48
C ILE A 240 10.04 55.31 17.13
N THR A 241 10.66 54.67 16.14
CA THR A 241 10.09 54.53 14.78
C THR A 241 8.79 53.72 14.81
N LEU A 242 8.75 52.62 15.55
CA LEU A 242 7.59 51.74 15.66
C LEU A 242 6.42 52.44 16.36
N ILE A 243 6.68 53.13 17.47
CA ILE A 243 5.66 53.93 18.17
C ILE A 243 5.14 55.04 17.24
N ARG A 244 6.01 55.72 16.47
CA ARG A 244 5.58 56.73 15.49
C ARG A 244 4.66 56.14 14.40
N SER A 245 4.90 54.91 13.95
CA SER A 245 4.08 54.23 12.95
C SER A 245 2.82 53.55 13.49
N MET A 246 2.68 53.40 14.81
CA MET A 246 1.55 52.71 15.45
C MET A 246 0.18 53.34 15.07
N PRO A 247 -0.83 52.56 14.67
CA PRO A 247 -2.20 53.06 14.54
C PRO A 247 -2.70 53.69 15.85
N PRO A 248 -3.49 54.77 15.80
CA PRO A 248 -4.04 55.40 17.01
C PRO A 248 -4.84 54.46 17.93
N GLU A 249 -5.42 53.40 17.37
CA GLU A 249 -6.32 52.46 18.04
C GLU A 249 -5.60 51.23 18.63
N ASP A 250 -4.33 51.02 18.27
CA ASP A 250 -3.57 49.85 18.67
C ASP A 250 -3.12 49.91 20.14
N SER A 251 -2.98 48.73 20.76
CA SER A 251 -2.37 48.58 22.08
C SER A 251 -0.84 48.65 22.01
N PHE A 252 -0.21 49.23 23.03
CA PHE A 252 1.25 49.41 23.09
C PHE A 252 2.06 48.10 22.98
N TYR A 253 1.51 46.98 23.44
CA TYR A 253 2.17 45.68 23.39
C TYR A 253 1.81 44.86 22.14
N GLU A 254 0.96 45.41 21.26
CA GLU A 254 0.52 44.78 20.02
C GLU A 254 1.02 45.50 18.76
N ILE A 255 1.84 46.54 18.92
CA ILE A 255 2.44 47.31 17.82
C ILE A 255 3.17 46.35 16.88
N ASP A 256 2.77 46.37 15.59
CA ASP A 256 3.30 45.47 14.58
C ASP A 256 4.81 45.68 14.38
N ILE A 257 5.56 44.60 14.45
CA ILE A 257 7.02 44.62 14.28
C ILE A 257 7.36 44.13 12.86
N PRO A 258 8.06 44.93 12.04
CA PRO A 258 8.47 44.56 10.70
C PRO A 258 9.22 43.23 10.64
N LEU A 259 9.00 42.49 9.56
CA LEU A 259 9.61 41.18 9.33
C LEU A 259 11.14 41.20 9.39
N THR A 260 11.77 42.31 9.00
CA THR A 260 13.23 42.49 9.05
C THR A 260 13.75 42.43 10.48
N ILE A 261 13.15 43.21 11.38
CA ILE A 261 13.48 43.24 12.81
C ILE A 261 13.19 41.89 13.47
N LEU A 262 12.04 41.28 13.15
CA LEU A 262 11.72 39.94 13.67
C LEU A 262 12.75 38.88 13.29
N LYS A 263 13.30 38.93 12.06
CA LYS A 263 14.36 38.00 11.62
C LYS A 263 15.64 38.22 12.40
N GLU A 264 16.01 39.47 12.68
CA GLU A 264 17.18 39.81 13.48
C GLU A 264 17.04 39.29 14.92
N ILE A 265 15.89 39.55 15.56
CA ILE A 265 15.57 39.04 16.90
C ILE A 265 15.66 37.51 16.96
N VAL A 266 15.09 36.81 15.98
CA VAL A 266 15.13 35.34 15.94
C VAL A 266 16.55 34.82 15.69
N SER A 267 17.34 35.51 14.86
CA SER A 267 18.75 35.17 14.59
C SER A 267 19.63 35.33 15.83
N ILE A 268 19.36 36.32 16.68
CA ILE A 268 20.04 36.50 17.98
C ILE A 268 19.81 35.29 18.90
N ILE A 269 18.61 34.70 18.86
CA ILE A 269 18.29 33.51 19.66
C ILE A 269 19.04 32.28 19.13
N ASP A 270 18.97 32.04 17.82
CA ASP A 270 19.71 30.97 17.15
C ASP A 270 19.81 31.28 15.65
N PRO A 271 21.02 31.37 15.07
CA PRO A 271 21.22 31.74 13.67
C PRO A 271 20.70 30.68 12.69
N MET A 272 20.40 29.45 13.15
CA MET A 272 19.81 28.40 12.31
C MET A 272 18.28 28.45 12.26
N TYR A 273 17.64 29.36 13.00
CA TYR A 273 16.19 29.51 12.96
C TYR A 273 15.74 30.27 11.72
N HIS A 274 14.71 29.75 11.06
CA HIS A 274 14.12 30.35 9.88
C HIS A 274 12.72 30.86 10.23
N LEU A 275 12.50 32.16 10.08
CA LEU A 275 11.21 32.80 10.34
C LEU A 275 10.43 33.03 9.03
N SER A 276 9.15 32.69 9.06
CA SER A 276 8.19 32.94 7.98
C SER A 276 6.85 33.42 8.54
N LEU A 277 6.08 34.15 7.73
CA LEU A 277 4.73 34.61 8.09
C LEU A 277 3.69 33.76 7.35
N GLN A 278 2.74 33.20 8.09
CA GLN A 278 1.60 32.48 7.53
C GLN A 278 0.31 33.12 8.06
N GLY A 279 -0.28 34.02 7.26
CA GLY A 279 -1.43 34.81 7.68
C GLY A 279 -1.13 35.66 8.92
N SER A 280 -1.88 35.42 9.99
CA SER A 280 -1.73 36.08 11.30
C SER A 280 -0.73 35.39 12.24
N SER A 281 -0.03 34.36 11.77
CA SER A 281 0.92 33.58 12.59
C SER A 281 2.38 33.79 12.16
N ILE A 282 3.25 33.83 13.17
CA ILE A 282 4.70 33.82 13.02
C ILE A 282 5.16 32.38 13.18
N VAL A 283 5.78 31.84 12.13
CA VAL A 283 6.22 30.46 12.05
C VAL A 283 7.73 30.42 12.07
N ILE A 284 8.29 29.76 13.08
CA ILE A 284 9.73 29.60 13.26
C ILE A 284 10.10 28.14 13.09
N SER A 285 11.08 27.86 12.25
CA SER A 285 11.48 26.50 11.90
C SER A 285 12.99 26.28 12.00
N LYS A 286 13.39 25.02 12.25
CA LYS A 286 14.79 24.60 12.33
C LYS A 286 14.99 23.25 11.65
N GLU A 287 15.96 23.17 10.75
CA GLU A 287 16.37 21.91 10.14
C GLU A 287 17.21 21.06 11.11
N LYS A 288 16.95 19.75 11.08
CA LYS A 288 17.57 18.72 11.90
C LYS A 288 17.69 17.42 11.11
N SER A 289 18.48 16.49 11.64
CA SER A 289 18.59 15.13 11.13
C SER A 289 18.13 14.12 12.18
N TYR A 290 17.63 12.99 11.71
CA TYR A 290 17.16 11.87 12.50
C TYR A 290 17.71 10.57 11.90
N SER A 291 18.38 9.77 12.73
CA SER A 291 18.88 8.45 12.33
C SER A 291 17.75 7.43 12.32
N PHE A 292 17.48 6.84 11.16
CA PHE A 292 16.43 5.86 10.91
C PHE A 292 17.02 4.65 10.16
N TYR A 293 17.04 3.48 10.80
CA TYR A 293 17.70 2.26 10.29
C TYR A 293 19.09 2.54 9.67
N ASP A 294 19.96 3.17 10.45
CA ASP A 294 21.33 3.56 10.07
C ASP A 294 21.46 4.61 8.94
N ILE A 295 20.37 5.27 8.56
CA ILE A 295 20.38 6.40 7.60
C ILE A 295 19.99 7.71 8.28
N GLU A 296 20.75 8.77 8.02
CA GLU A 296 20.43 10.13 8.50
C GLU A 296 19.41 10.81 7.57
N LEU A 297 18.21 11.06 8.08
CA LEU A 297 17.11 11.67 7.33
C LEU A 297 16.84 13.10 7.81
N PRO A 298 16.70 14.08 6.89
CA PRO A 298 16.45 15.46 7.25
C PRO A 298 14.97 15.68 7.63
N TYR A 299 14.73 16.49 8.66
CA TYR A 299 13.40 16.99 9.00
C TYR A 299 13.46 18.42 9.54
N THR A 300 12.32 19.10 9.51
CA THR A 300 12.16 20.46 10.01
C THR A 300 11.22 20.45 11.20
N ALA A 301 11.70 20.94 12.35
CA ALA A 301 10.86 21.22 13.50
C ALA A 301 10.31 22.64 13.37
N THR A 302 9.00 22.81 13.58
CA THR A 302 8.31 24.08 13.36
C THR A 302 7.39 24.41 14.52
N VAL A 303 7.44 25.66 14.99
CA VAL A 303 6.52 26.23 15.97
C VAL A 303 5.79 27.42 15.36
N SER A 304 4.55 27.64 15.77
CA SER A 304 3.70 28.72 15.25
C SER A 304 3.12 29.51 16.41
N TYR A 305 3.25 30.82 16.34
CA TYR A 305 2.76 31.75 17.35
C TYR A 305 1.79 32.76 16.74
N GLY A 306 0.78 33.18 17.48
CA GLY A 306 0.00 34.35 17.11
C GLY A 306 0.87 35.61 17.21
N ARG A 307 0.69 36.57 16.29
CA ARG A 307 1.39 37.86 16.34
C ARG A 307 1.27 38.57 17.70
N PRO A 308 0.08 38.71 18.32
CA PRO A 308 -0.06 39.42 19.59
C PRO A 308 0.81 38.82 20.70
N PHE A 309 0.91 37.49 20.74
CA PHE A 309 1.71 36.78 21.75
C PHE A 309 3.21 37.11 21.64
N ILE A 310 3.76 37.06 20.42
CA ILE A 310 5.18 37.35 20.20
C ILE A 310 5.48 38.83 20.40
N PHE A 311 4.63 39.73 19.89
CA PHE A 311 4.82 41.17 20.04
C PHE A 311 4.76 41.58 21.51
N HIS A 312 3.82 41.04 22.28
CA HIS A 312 3.71 41.31 23.70
C HIS A 312 4.98 40.92 24.46
N HIS A 313 5.54 39.74 24.20
CA HIS A 313 6.81 39.33 24.81
C HIS A 313 7.99 40.21 24.36
N ILE A 314 8.05 40.58 23.08
CA ILE A 314 9.12 41.44 22.55
C ILE A 314 9.05 42.81 23.22
N TRP A 315 7.89 43.47 23.23
CA TRP A 315 7.70 44.81 23.80
C TRP A 315 7.90 44.87 25.31
N LYS A 316 7.66 43.76 26.04
CA LYS A 316 8.00 43.64 27.46
C LYS A 316 9.46 43.28 27.74
N GLY A 317 10.26 42.98 26.71
CA GLY A 317 11.63 42.50 26.88
C GLY A 317 11.74 41.09 27.51
N GLU A 318 10.66 40.31 27.51
CA GLU A 318 10.62 38.97 28.11
C GLU A 318 11.29 37.92 27.21
N SER A 319 11.82 36.82 27.77
CA SER A 319 12.39 35.75 26.94
C SER A 319 11.33 35.05 26.09
N LEU A 320 11.54 35.02 24.77
CA LEU A 320 10.70 34.26 23.85
C LEU A 320 10.83 32.73 24.08
N PRO A 321 9.72 31.98 24.19
CA PRO A 321 9.71 30.54 24.52
C PRO A 321 10.12 29.62 23.35
N ILE A 322 10.66 30.18 22.26
CA ILE A 322 10.94 29.50 20.99
C ILE A 322 11.80 28.25 21.17
N LYS A 323 12.85 28.34 22.00
CA LYS A 323 13.81 27.25 22.21
C LYS A 323 13.17 26.06 22.94
N GLU A 324 12.37 26.34 23.96
CA GLU A 324 11.69 25.31 24.77
C GLU A 324 10.58 24.64 23.97
N ASP A 325 9.79 25.42 23.24
CA ASP A 325 8.73 24.89 22.39
C ASP A 325 9.29 24.05 21.24
N LEU A 326 10.37 24.47 20.58
CA LEU A 326 11.03 23.66 19.54
C LEU A 326 11.59 22.34 20.10
N LEU A 327 12.11 22.34 21.33
CA LEU A 327 12.57 21.12 21.99
C LEU A 327 11.40 20.18 22.30
N ARG A 328 10.28 20.72 22.80
CA ARG A 328 9.06 19.95 23.05
C ARG A 328 8.50 19.34 21.76
N VAL A 329 8.30 20.16 20.73
CA VAL A 329 7.81 19.70 19.42
C VAL A 329 8.74 18.66 18.80
N LYS A 330 10.06 18.85 18.89
CA LYS A 330 11.03 17.86 18.44
C LYS A 330 10.83 16.50 19.12
N LYS A 331 10.67 16.50 20.45
CA LYS A 331 10.48 15.28 21.24
C LYS A 331 9.17 14.59 20.85
N GLU A 332 8.06 15.33 20.82
CA GLU A 332 6.74 14.82 20.46
C GLU A 332 6.71 14.25 19.03
N MET A 333 7.32 14.95 18.05
CA MET A 333 7.40 14.47 16.67
C MET A 333 8.17 13.15 16.57
N ARG A 334 9.27 13.03 17.32
CA ARG A 334 10.09 11.82 17.33
C ARG A 334 9.33 10.65 17.96
N GLU A 335 8.77 10.84 19.15
CA GLU A 335 8.02 9.79 19.85
C GLU A 335 6.81 9.33 19.03
N HIS A 336 6.06 10.27 18.45
CA HIS A 336 4.93 9.95 17.58
C HIS A 336 5.40 9.19 16.32
N PHE A 337 6.53 9.58 15.71
CA PHE A 337 7.06 8.88 14.54
C PHE A 337 7.53 7.46 14.88
N GLU A 338 8.32 7.31 15.94
CA GLU A 338 8.81 6.01 16.43
C GLU A 338 7.65 5.07 16.78
N HIS A 339 6.62 5.57 17.46
CA HIS A 339 5.43 4.78 17.77
C HIS A 339 4.69 4.32 16.49
N ASN A 340 4.52 5.20 15.49
CA ASN A 340 3.88 4.80 14.22
C ASN A 340 4.70 3.78 13.42
N ILE A 341 6.03 3.83 13.53
CA ILE A 341 6.90 2.82 12.91
C ILE A 341 6.77 1.50 13.65
N SER A 342 6.83 1.50 14.99
CA SER A 342 6.62 0.30 15.81
C SER A 342 5.28 -0.37 15.50
N ASP A 343 4.19 0.40 15.46
CA ASP A 343 2.86 -0.13 15.13
C ASP A 343 2.80 -0.72 13.72
N LEU A 344 3.58 -0.18 12.78
CA LEU A 344 3.67 -0.72 11.43
C LEU A 344 4.54 -1.99 11.40
N GLU A 345 5.65 -2.03 12.12
CA GLU A 345 6.47 -3.24 12.27
C GLU A 345 5.64 -4.38 12.84
N ASP A 346 4.89 -4.13 13.93
CA ASP A 346 4.01 -5.11 14.54
C ASP A 346 2.96 -5.64 13.55
N GLU A 347 2.31 -4.76 12.78
CA GLU A 347 1.36 -5.15 11.73
C GLU A 347 2.03 -6.02 10.64
N LEU A 348 3.26 -5.69 10.22
CA LEU A 348 3.98 -6.47 9.21
C LEU A 348 4.46 -7.81 9.76
N PHE A 349 4.90 -7.88 11.01
CA PHE A 349 5.27 -9.13 11.67
C PHE A 349 4.06 -10.04 11.89
N GLU A 350 2.91 -9.49 12.28
CA GLU A 350 1.65 -10.24 12.37
C GLU A 350 1.23 -10.77 10.98
N LEU A 351 1.34 -9.95 9.93
CA LEU A 351 1.11 -10.41 8.57
C LEU A 351 2.09 -11.50 8.14
N ALA A 352 3.33 -11.47 8.62
CA ALA A 352 4.34 -12.48 8.36
C ALA A 352 4.23 -13.72 9.27
N GLU A 353 3.28 -13.77 10.20
CA GLU A 353 3.21 -14.83 11.21
C GLU A 353 3.27 -16.23 10.56
N GLY A 354 4.15 -17.04 11.13
CA GLY A 354 4.44 -18.38 10.66
C GLY A 354 5.46 -18.46 9.52
N LEU A 355 5.98 -17.36 8.98
CA LEU A 355 7.12 -17.38 8.05
C LEU A 355 8.43 -17.15 8.80
N GLU A 356 9.49 -17.87 8.44
CA GLU A 356 10.86 -17.59 8.91
C GLU A 356 11.43 -16.42 8.09
N LEU A 357 11.09 -15.19 8.48
CA LEU A 357 11.65 -13.98 7.88
C LEU A 357 12.69 -13.36 8.81
N ASP A 358 13.81 -12.95 8.23
CA ASP A 358 14.79 -12.11 8.91
C ASP A 358 14.16 -10.72 9.18
N PRO A 359 14.23 -10.19 10.42
CA PRO A 359 13.70 -8.86 10.77
C PRO A 359 14.18 -7.74 9.84
N SER A 360 15.41 -7.83 9.31
CA SER A 360 15.97 -6.86 8.37
C SER A 360 15.17 -6.69 7.08
N ILE A 361 14.37 -7.69 6.69
CA ILE A 361 13.49 -7.60 5.52
C ILE A 361 12.37 -6.58 5.78
N VAL A 362 11.79 -6.58 6.97
CA VAL A 362 10.73 -5.65 7.36
C VAL A 362 11.27 -4.22 7.40
N GLU A 363 12.42 -4.02 8.04
CA GLU A 363 13.11 -2.73 8.11
C GLU A 363 13.39 -2.16 6.71
N LYS A 364 13.93 -3.00 5.81
CA LYS A 364 14.21 -2.61 4.42
C LYS A 364 12.95 -2.21 3.65
N TYR A 365 11.84 -2.92 3.86
CA TYR A 365 10.57 -2.57 3.24
C TYR A 365 10.05 -1.23 3.76
N ILE A 366 10.04 -1.02 5.07
CA ILE A 366 9.61 0.27 5.66
C ILE A 366 10.49 1.40 5.10
N LEU A 367 11.81 1.24 5.15
CA LEU A 367 12.77 2.22 4.69
C LEU A 367 12.53 2.64 3.23
N GLN A 368 12.33 1.67 2.32
CA GLN A 368 12.11 1.90 0.89
C GLN A 368 10.96 2.89 0.58
N PHE A 369 9.91 2.89 1.39
CA PHE A 369 8.75 3.76 1.17
C PHE A 369 8.75 5.01 2.05
N VAL A 370 9.35 4.93 3.24
CA VAL A 370 9.38 6.02 4.21
C VAL A 370 10.46 7.04 3.85
N GLU A 371 11.65 6.61 3.43
CA GLU A 371 12.77 7.50 3.09
C GLU A 371 12.39 8.55 2.01
N PRO A 372 11.84 8.18 0.84
CA PRO A 372 11.46 9.17 -0.17
C PRO A 372 10.42 10.17 0.33
N GLN A 373 9.52 9.71 1.22
CA GLN A 373 8.50 10.55 1.82
C GLN A 373 9.11 11.59 2.75
N LEU A 374 10.02 11.16 3.64
CA LEU A 374 10.67 12.02 4.62
C LEU A 374 11.58 13.05 3.94
N ILE A 375 12.36 12.63 2.93
CA ILE A 375 13.23 13.55 2.16
C ILE A 375 12.39 14.63 1.46
N THR A 376 11.27 14.25 0.83
CA THR A 376 10.42 15.20 0.10
C THR A 376 9.66 16.13 1.03
N ALA A 377 9.11 15.59 2.12
CA ALA A 377 8.23 16.34 3.02
C ALA A 377 8.98 17.10 4.13
N LYS A 378 10.24 16.75 4.39
CA LYS A 378 11.08 17.25 5.49
C LYS A 378 10.34 17.25 6.85
N ASN A 379 9.53 16.23 7.13
CA ASN A 379 8.85 16.10 8.41
C ASN A 379 8.83 14.65 8.88
N LEU A 380 8.98 14.43 10.18
CA LEU A 380 8.87 13.10 10.81
C LEU A 380 7.39 12.72 11.01
N LYS A 381 6.67 12.52 9.89
CA LYS A 381 5.28 12.09 9.93
C LYS A 381 5.02 11.02 8.89
N LEU A 382 4.65 9.82 9.34
CA LEU A 382 4.20 8.77 8.45
C LEU A 382 2.79 9.08 7.92
N LYS A 383 2.63 9.15 6.59
CA LYS A 383 1.31 9.35 5.99
C LYS A 383 0.57 8.01 5.93
N GLU A 384 -0.71 8.04 6.29
CA GLU A 384 -1.62 6.88 6.22
C GLU A 384 -1.63 6.19 4.84
N LYS A 385 -1.53 6.97 3.75
CA LYS A 385 -1.42 6.41 2.39
C LYS A 385 -0.15 5.61 2.16
N VAL A 386 0.95 6.02 2.78
CA VAL A 386 2.26 5.34 2.68
C VAL A 386 2.22 4.08 3.54
N LYS A 387 1.67 4.15 4.75
CA LYS A 387 1.42 2.96 5.61
C LYS A 387 0.69 1.86 4.83
N ARG A 388 -0.45 2.18 4.21
CA ARG A 388 -1.22 1.23 3.38
C ARG A 388 -0.44 0.67 2.19
N ARG A 389 0.41 1.49 1.58
CA ARG A 389 1.23 1.09 0.44
C ARG A 389 2.32 0.09 0.87
N ILE A 390 2.96 0.32 2.02
CA ILE A 390 3.92 -0.60 2.62
C ILE A 390 3.25 -1.94 2.87
N VAL A 391 2.13 -1.93 3.60
CA VAL A 391 1.35 -3.15 3.90
C VAL A 391 0.96 -3.90 2.62
N TYR A 392 0.43 -3.22 1.61
CA TYR A 392 0.05 -3.84 0.34
C TYR A 392 1.23 -4.52 -0.37
N HIS A 393 2.35 -3.82 -0.53
CA HIS A 393 3.51 -4.38 -1.22
C HIS A 393 4.17 -5.51 -0.41
N PHE A 394 4.17 -5.40 0.91
CA PHE A 394 4.65 -6.47 1.78
C PHE A 394 3.76 -7.72 1.69
N MET A 395 2.43 -7.55 1.68
CA MET A 395 1.48 -8.66 1.46
C MET A 395 1.74 -9.40 0.15
N GLU A 396 1.96 -8.66 -0.96
CA GLU A 396 2.28 -9.27 -2.26
C GLU A 396 3.63 -10.00 -2.24
N HIS A 397 4.60 -9.53 -1.46
CA HIS A 397 5.89 -10.19 -1.29
C HIS A 397 5.79 -11.51 -0.50
N ILE A 398 5.02 -11.53 0.60
CA ILE A 398 4.89 -12.71 1.46
C ILE A 398 3.88 -13.73 0.94
N ARG A 399 2.97 -13.34 0.05
CA ARG A 399 1.94 -14.22 -0.54
C ARG A 399 2.50 -15.54 -1.10
N PRO A 400 3.51 -15.56 -1.99
CA PRO A 400 4.07 -16.81 -2.50
C PRO A 400 4.73 -17.65 -1.39
N LEU A 401 5.32 -17.00 -0.37
CA LEU A 401 5.94 -17.69 0.77
C LEU A 401 4.89 -18.39 1.64
N LYS A 402 3.77 -17.71 1.92
CA LYS A 402 2.61 -18.30 2.63
C LYS A 402 1.98 -19.44 1.83
N GLU A 403 1.85 -19.31 0.51
CA GLU A 403 1.33 -20.37 -0.35
C GLU A 403 2.24 -21.61 -0.32
N LYS A 404 3.56 -21.41 -0.39
CA LYS A 404 4.55 -22.50 -0.27
C LYS A 404 4.45 -23.19 1.10
N LYS A 405 4.46 -22.43 2.18
CA LYS A 405 4.36 -22.99 3.54
C LYS A 405 3.03 -23.71 3.75
N ARG A 406 1.92 -23.14 3.28
CA ARG A 406 0.60 -23.80 3.34
C ARG A 406 0.60 -25.11 2.57
N LYS A 407 1.25 -25.17 1.42
CA LYS A 407 1.43 -26.42 0.65
C LYS A 407 2.26 -27.43 1.45
N GLU A 408 3.35 -27.01 2.08
CA GLU A 408 4.19 -27.85 2.95
C GLU A 408 3.42 -28.36 4.18
N GLU A 409 2.65 -27.50 4.86
CA GLU A 409 1.81 -27.86 6.01
C GLU A 409 0.67 -28.80 5.62
N LEU A 410 0.05 -28.59 4.44
CA LEU A 410 -0.95 -29.51 3.90
C LEU A 410 -0.31 -30.86 3.58
N LEU A 411 0.86 -30.89 2.95
CA LEU A 411 1.59 -32.14 2.69
C LEU A 411 1.94 -32.86 4.00
N ALA A 412 2.39 -32.13 5.02
CA ALA A 412 2.72 -32.66 6.34
C ALA A 412 1.49 -33.17 7.13
N LYS A 413 0.33 -32.50 7.00
CA LYS A 413 -0.91 -32.90 7.69
C LYS A 413 -1.63 -34.08 7.02
N THR A 414 -1.51 -34.22 5.70
CA THR A 414 -2.37 -35.15 4.94
C THR A 414 -1.77 -36.56 4.84
N ILE A 415 -0.46 -36.74 5.04
CA ILE A 415 0.22 -38.01 4.75
C ILE A 415 1.18 -38.37 5.88
N ARG A 416 0.69 -39.12 6.88
CA ARG A 416 1.58 -39.72 7.90
C ARG A 416 2.48 -40.82 7.32
N ASP A 417 2.12 -41.35 6.15
CA ASP A 417 2.86 -42.42 5.48
C ASP A 417 2.69 -42.29 3.95
N PHE A 418 3.76 -41.90 3.24
CA PHE A 418 3.76 -41.55 1.82
C PHE A 418 3.21 -42.66 0.91
N LYS A 419 3.46 -43.92 1.27
CA LYS A 419 2.93 -45.09 0.55
C LYS A 419 1.40 -45.19 0.50
N ASN A 420 0.69 -44.55 1.44
CA ASN A 420 -0.79 -44.57 1.49
C ASN A 420 -1.44 -43.66 0.44
N LEU A 421 -0.67 -42.79 -0.23
CA LEU A 421 -1.15 -42.04 -1.39
C LEU A 421 -1.46 -42.93 -2.60
N PHE A 422 -0.94 -44.16 -2.62
CA PHE A 422 -1.02 -45.06 -3.76
C PHE A 422 -1.71 -46.38 -3.38
N PRO A 423 -3.00 -46.35 -3.01
CA PRO A 423 -3.69 -47.52 -2.47
C PRO A 423 -3.75 -48.69 -3.47
N LEU A 424 -3.91 -48.41 -4.77
CA LEU A 424 -3.96 -49.43 -5.81
C LEU A 424 -2.64 -50.22 -5.88
N ALA A 425 -1.50 -49.52 -5.90
CA ALA A 425 -0.18 -50.17 -5.87
C ALA A 425 0.03 -51.04 -4.62
N ARG A 426 -0.47 -50.61 -3.44
CA ARG A 426 -0.39 -51.40 -2.20
C ARG A 426 -1.23 -52.67 -2.25
N LEU A 427 -2.39 -52.64 -2.90
CA LEU A 427 -3.30 -53.79 -3.02
C LEU A 427 -2.72 -54.91 -3.89
N LEU A 428 -1.88 -54.58 -4.88
CA LEU A 428 -1.35 -55.52 -5.87
C LEU A 428 -0.24 -56.44 -5.34
N LYS A 429 0.30 -56.20 -4.15
CA LYS A 429 1.44 -56.96 -3.57
C LYS A 429 2.60 -57.10 -4.57
N ARG A 430 3.15 -55.97 -4.99
CA ARG A 430 4.09 -55.88 -6.10
C ARG A 430 5.42 -56.58 -5.78
N GLU A 431 6.03 -57.13 -6.81
CA GLU A 431 7.41 -57.63 -6.77
C GLU A 431 8.34 -56.65 -7.48
N ILE A 432 9.42 -56.23 -6.79
CA ILE A 432 10.38 -55.28 -7.33
C ILE A 432 11.63 -56.02 -7.77
N PHE A 433 12.04 -55.79 -9.02
CA PHE A 433 13.26 -56.31 -9.62
C PHE A 433 14.16 -55.14 -9.93
N PHE A 434 15.44 -55.20 -9.55
CA PHE A 434 16.41 -54.16 -9.88
C PHE A 434 17.53 -54.74 -10.73
N ASN A 435 17.52 -54.39 -12.02
CA ASN A 435 18.59 -54.65 -12.96
C ASN A 435 19.68 -53.58 -12.80
N VAL A 436 20.68 -53.87 -11.98
CA VAL A 436 21.76 -52.95 -11.59
C VAL A 436 22.96 -53.15 -12.51
N GLY A 437 23.46 -52.07 -13.11
CA GLY A 437 24.72 -52.15 -13.84
C GLY A 437 25.13 -50.83 -14.49
N PRO A 438 26.37 -50.74 -15.01
CA PRO A 438 26.85 -49.54 -15.70
C PRO A 438 26.05 -49.30 -16.99
N THR A 439 26.26 -48.15 -17.63
CA THR A 439 25.76 -47.93 -18.99
C THR A 439 26.38 -48.96 -19.96
N ASN A 440 25.66 -49.31 -21.03
CA ASN A 440 26.07 -50.33 -22.01
C ASN A 440 26.30 -51.75 -21.44
N SER A 441 25.49 -52.14 -20.45
CA SER A 441 25.49 -53.49 -19.84
C SER A 441 24.33 -54.39 -20.32
N GLY A 442 23.35 -53.82 -21.03
CA GLY A 442 22.17 -54.55 -21.50
C GLY A 442 21.01 -54.64 -20.50
N LYS A 443 21.12 -53.99 -19.33
CA LYS A 443 20.09 -53.99 -18.28
C LYS A 443 18.69 -53.58 -18.75
N THR A 444 18.60 -52.50 -19.53
CA THR A 444 17.32 -51.97 -20.06
C THR A 444 16.74 -52.86 -21.15
N TYR A 445 17.60 -53.45 -21.98
CA TYR A 445 17.17 -54.39 -23.02
C TYR A 445 16.50 -55.64 -22.40
N GLN A 446 17.08 -56.21 -21.33
CA GLN A 446 16.47 -57.34 -20.65
C GLN A 446 15.14 -56.98 -19.98
N ALA A 447 15.03 -55.77 -19.40
CA ALA A 447 13.78 -55.28 -18.82
C ALA A 447 12.69 -55.10 -19.88
N LEU A 448 13.01 -54.48 -21.02
CA LEU A 448 12.08 -54.28 -22.13
C LEU A 448 11.63 -55.60 -22.77
N LYS A 449 12.47 -56.65 -22.77
CA LYS A 449 12.05 -57.97 -23.23
C LYS A 449 10.98 -58.59 -22.33
N VAL A 450 11.11 -58.42 -21.01
CA VAL A 450 10.08 -58.87 -20.06
C VAL A 450 8.79 -58.06 -20.24
N LEU A 451 8.91 -56.77 -20.56
CA LEU A 451 7.76 -55.92 -20.88
C LEU A 451 7.07 -56.37 -22.18
N GLU A 452 7.84 -56.67 -23.24
CA GLU A 452 7.32 -57.16 -24.54
C GLU A 452 6.50 -58.46 -24.41
N GLU A 453 6.90 -59.34 -23.49
CA GLU A 453 6.23 -60.63 -23.24
C GLU A 453 4.98 -60.52 -22.33
N ALA A 454 4.72 -59.35 -21.73
CA ALA A 454 3.59 -59.14 -20.83
C ALA A 454 2.27 -58.90 -21.57
N ASP A 455 1.13 -59.21 -20.95
CA ASP A 455 -0.17 -58.91 -21.53
C ASP A 455 -0.45 -57.40 -21.50
N THR A 456 -0.10 -56.73 -20.39
CA THR A 456 -0.20 -55.27 -20.22
C THR A 456 1.04 -54.69 -19.57
N GLY A 457 1.43 -53.47 -19.95
CA GLY A 457 2.59 -52.86 -19.30
C GLY A 457 2.92 -51.40 -19.58
N TYR A 458 3.74 -50.85 -18.68
CA TYR A 458 4.27 -49.49 -18.77
C TYR A 458 5.78 -49.50 -18.99
N TYR A 459 6.25 -48.64 -19.88
CA TYR A 459 7.65 -48.21 -19.92
C TYR A 459 7.74 -46.74 -19.54
N LEU A 460 8.37 -46.47 -18.38
CA LEU A 460 8.56 -45.13 -17.84
C LEU A 460 10.00 -44.67 -18.08
N ALA A 461 10.15 -43.78 -19.05
CA ALA A 461 11.43 -43.28 -19.50
C ALA A 461 11.82 -41.92 -18.87
N PRO A 462 13.11 -41.66 -18.64
CA PRO A 462 13.61 -40.38 -18.10
C PRO A 462 13.48 -39.20 -19.05
N LEU A 463 13.37 -39.47 -20.35
CA LEU A 463 13.43 -38.48 -21.42
C LEU A 463 12.44 -38.84 -22.51
N ARG A 464 11.87 -37.81 -23.14
CA ARG A 464 10.95 -37.96 -24.27
C ARG A 464 11.51 -38.84 -25.39
N LEU A 465 12.80 -38.69 -25.67
CA LEU A 465 13.45 -39.44 -26.71
C LEU A 465 13.53 -40.94 -26.41
N LEU A 466 13.71 -41.30 -25.14
CA LEU A 466 13.70 -42.69 -24.70
C LEU A 466 12.28 -43.26 -24.68
N ALA A 467 11.27 -42.47 -24.28
CA ALA A 467 9.86 -42.89 -24.39
C ALA A 467 9.50 -43.19 -25.85
N LEU A 468 9.92 -42.34 -26.78
CA LEU A 468 9.71 -42.58 -28.21
C LEU A 468 10.46 -43.84 -28.69
N GLU A 469 11.73 -44.02 -28.31
CA GLU A 469 12.50 -45.22 -28.67
C GLU A 469 11.85 -46.51 -28.13
N GLY A 470 11.33 -46.48 -26.90
CA GLY A 470 10.57 -47.59 -26.31
C GLY A 470 9.29 -47.88 -27.09
N TYR A 471 8.54 -46.84 -27.46
CA TYR A 471 7.34 -46.96 -28.30
C TYR A 471 7.67 -47.57 -29.67
N GLU A 472 8.67 -47.05 -30.37
CA GLU A 472 9.07 -47.53 -31.70
C GLU A 472 9.56 -48.99 -31.63
N ASN A 473 10.34 -49.35 -30.61
CA ASN A 473 10.84 -50.70 -30.42
C ASN A 473 9.71 -51.71 -30.18
N LEU A 474 8.77 -51.39 -29.28
CA LEU A 474 7.61 -52.25 -29.00
C LEU A 474 6.69 -52.35 -30.23
N LYS A 475 6.46 -51.24 -30.92
CA LYS A 475 5.65 -51.21 -32.15
C LYS A 475 6.27 -52.02 -33.28
N ALA A 476 7.60 -51.97 -33.44
CA ALA A 476 8.33 -52.78 -34.41
C ALA A 476 8.25 -54.29 -34.12
N LYS A 477 7.88 -54.67 -32.89
CA LYS A 477 7.61 -56.05 -32.46
C LYS A 477 6.14 -56.44 -32.54
N ASN A 478 5.28 -55.60 -33.13
CA ASN A 478 3.83 -55.76 -33.20
C ASN A 478 3.12 -55.78 -31.84
N VAL A 479 3.69 -55.12 -30.82
CA VAL A 479 3.00 -54.88 -29.55
C VAL A 479 2.10 -53.65 -29.71
N GLY A 480 0.83 -53.76 -29.31
CA GLY A 480 -0.11 -52.63 -29.26
C GLY A 480 0.32 -51.65 -28.18
N VAL A 481 0.87 -50.50 -28.57
CA VAL A 481 1.51 -49.56 -27.65
C VAL A 481 1.09 -48.11 -27.97
N SER A 482 0.77 -47.34 -26.94
CA SER A 482 0.58 -45.89 -27.02
C SER A 482 1.83 -45.13 -26.56
N LEU A 483 2.01 -43.90 -27.04
CA LEU A 483 3.05 -42.97 -26.57
C LEU A 483 2.40 -41.81 -25.81
N ILE A 484 2.80 -41.58 -24.56
CA ILE A 484 2.30 -40.44 -23.77
C ILE A 484 3.47 -39.63 -23.22
N THR A 485 3.57 -38.38 -23.60
CA THR A 485 4.61 -37.45 -23.13
C THR A 485 3.98 -36.10 -22.81
N GLY A 486 4.70 -35.20 -22.14
CA GLY A 486 4.16 -33.89 -21.79
C GLY A 486 3.80 -32.99 -22.99
N GLU A 487 4.37 -33.24 -24.17
CA GLU A 487 4.12 -32.42 -25.38
C GLU A 487 3.44 -33.16 -26.53
N GLU A 488 3.46 -34.49 -26.52
CA GLU A 488 2.97 -35.34 -27.62
C GLU A 488 2.29 -36.59 -27.06
N GLU A 489 1.13 -36.91 -27.62
CA GLU A 489 0.36 -38.12 -27.32
C GLU A 489 -0.02 -38.83 -28.62
N ILE A 490 0.30 -40.11 -28.71
CA ILE A 490 -0.12 -41.02 -29.77
C ILE A 490 -0.90 -42.13 -29.08
N ILE A 491 -2.22 -42.00 -29.10
CA ILE A 491 -3.13 -42.92 -28.42
C ILE A 491 -3.70 -43.90 -29.43
N ASP A 492 -3.56 -45.18 -29.10
CA ASP A 492 -4.21 -46.30 -29.77
C ASP A 492 -5.18 -46.95 -28.77
N GLU A 493 -6.47 -46.93 -29.08
CA GLU A 493 -7.53 -47.45 -28.20
C GLU A 493 -7.40 -48.97 -27.95
N GLU A 494 -6.71 -49.69 -28.84
CA GLU A 494 -6.44 -51.12 -28.71
C GLU A 494 -5.08 -51.41 -28.05
N SER A 495 -4.34 -50.38 -27.62
CA SER A 495 -3.03 -50.58 -27.00
C SER A 495 -3.12 -51.28 -25.63
N THR A 496 -2.28 -52.28 -25.44
CA THR A 496 -2.11 -52.96 -24.15
C THR A 496 -0.91 -52.43 -23.37
N HIS A 497 -0.03 -51.69 -24.04
CA HIS A 497 1.18 -51.11 -23.47
C HIS A 497 1.18 -49.59 -23.61
N ILE A 498 1.86 -48.92 -22.69
CA ILE A 498 2.11 -47.48 -22.78
C ILE A 498 3.59 -47.21 -22.56
N SER A 499 4.19 -46.54 -23.53
CA SER A 499 5.51 -45.94 -23.38
C SER A 499 5.33 -44.46 -23.04
N SER A 500 5.90 -44.00 -21.92
CA SER A 500 5.72 -42.63 -21.49
C SER A 500 6.96 -42.04 -20.83
N THR A 501 7.00 -40.71 -20.76
CA THR A 501 7.89 -40.04 -19.81
C THR A 501 7.42 -40.32 -18.39
N ILE A 502 8.35 -40.50 -17.45
CA ILE A 502 8.03 -40.91 -16.08
C ILE A 502 7.02 -39.98 -15.37
N GLU A 503 7.04 -38.68 -15.67
CA GLU A 503 6.09 -37.70 -15.14
C GLU A 503 4.63 -37.95 -15.55
N MET A 504 4.41 -38.71 -16.63
CA MET A 504 3.09 -39.01 -17.20
C MET A 504 2.57 -40.40 -16.77
N MET A 505 3.17 -41.00 -15.73
CA MET A 505 2.70 -42.26 -15.17
C MET A 505 1.25 -42.15 -14.68
N ASN A 506 0.40 -43.10 -15.10
CA ASN A 506 -0.99 -43.16 -14.65
C ASN A 506 -1.12 -44.09 -13.44
N GLY A 507 -1.43 -43.53 -12.28
CA GLY A 507 -1.61 -44.29 -11.04
C GLY A 507 -2.99 -44.96 -10.89
N SER A 508 -3.88 -44.83 -11.87
CA SER A 508 -5.29 -45.25 -11.74
C SER A 508 -5.62 -46.60 -12.39
N ILE A 509 -4.71 -47.14 -13.20
CA ILE A 509 -4.93 -48.36 -14.01
C ILE A 509 -3.82 -49.34 -13.70
N ASP A 510 -4.15 -50.56 -13.26
CA ASP A 510 -3.15 -51.57 -13.02
C ASP A 510 -2.66 -52.28 -14.29
N VAL A 511 -1.40 -52.70 -14.27
CA VAL A 511 -0.76 -53.46 -15.36
C VAL A 511 0.04 -54.65 -14.83
N ASP A 512 0.43 -55.57 -15.71
CA ASP A 512 1.22 -56.73 -15.31
C ASP A 512 2.69 -56.37 -15.06
N VAL A 513 3.30 -55.59 -15.96
CA VAL A 513 4.72 -55.20 -15.87
C VAL A 513 4.92 -53.69 -16.03
N CYS A 514 5.72 -53.08 -15.16
CA CYS A 514 6.21 -51.72 -15.36
C CYS A 514 7.74 -51.69 -15.35
N VAL A 515 8.35 -51.10 -16.37
CA VAL A 515 9.79 -50.81 -16.42
C VAL A 515 10.03 -49.35 -16.09
N ILE A 516 10.83 -49.08 -15.05
CA ILE A 516 11.25 -47.73 -14.66
C ILE A 516 12.74 -47.58 -15.01
N ASP A 517 13.04 -46.74 -15.99
CA ASP A 517 14.40 -46.56 -16.48
C ASP A 517 15.16 -45.42 -15.78
N GLU A 518 16.48 -45.57 -15.73
CA GLU A 518 17.44 -44.68 -15.07
C GLU A 518 17.05 -44.30 -13.62
N ILE A 519 16.75 -45.29 -12.77
CA ILE A 519 16.24 -45.07 -11.39
C ILE A 519 17.17 -44.22 -10.50
N GLN A 520 18.46 -44.10 -10.81
CA GLN A 520 19.37 -43.20 -10.10
C GLN A 520 18.95 -41.73 -10.16
N MET A 521 18.11 -41.35 -11.13
CA MET A 521 17.48 -40.04 -11.22
C MET A 521 16.54 -39.72 -10.05
N ILE A 522 16.21 -40.68 -9.18
CA ILE A 522 15.52 -40.42 -7.92
C ILE A 522 16.28 -39.44 -7.02
N SER A 523 17.60 -39.35 -7.17
CA SER A 523 18.46 -38.41 -6.44
C SER A 523 18.51 -37.01 -7.06
N ASP A 524 17.83 -36.80 -8.20
CA ASP A 524 17.77 -35.49 -8.86
C ASP A 524 16.93 -34.50 -8.04
N ARG A 525 17.47 -33.30 -7.83
CA ARG A 525 16.87 -32.28 -6.96
C ARG A 525 15.52 -31.77 -7.48
N ASP A 526 15.37 -31.65 -8.80
CA ASP A 526 14.23 -30.98 -9.42
C ASP A 526 13.20 -31.98 -9.97
N ARG A 527 13.66 -33.13 -10.47
CA ARG A 527 12.83 -34.16 -11.12
C ARG A 527 12.74 -35.48 -10.35
N GLY A 528 13.57 -35.71 -9.32
CA GLY A 528 13.64 -36.99 -8.61
C GLY A 528 12.32 -37.43 -7.96
N TRP A 529 11.43 -36.48 -7.67
CA TRP A 529 10.08 -36.75 -7.17
C TRP A 529 9.27 -37.68 -8.11
N ALA A 530 9.50 -37.62 -9.43
CA ALA A 530 8.77 -38.46 -10.39
C ALA A 530 9.18 -39.93 -10.26
N TRP A 531 10.47 -40.21 -10.06
CA TRP A 531 10.98 -41.56 -9.79
C TRP A 531 10.52 -42.10 -8.44
N ALA A 532 10.52 -41.25 -7.41
CA ALA A 532 9.99 -41.63 -6.11
C ALA A 532 8.50 -42.01 -6.22
N ASN A 533 7.69 -41.20 -6.90
CA ASN A 533 6.27 -41.49 -7.13
C ASN A 533 6.06 -42.76 -7.96
N ALA A 534 6.85 -42.97 -9.02
CA ALA A 534 6.74 -44.15 -9.86
C ALA A 534 7.12 -45.43 -9.08
N LEU A 535 8.27 -45.43 -8.39
CA LEU A 535 8.70 -46.57 -7.59
C LEU A 535 7.67 -46.89 -6.51
N ILE A 536 7.18 -45.90 -5.78
CA ILE A 536 6.26 -46.11 -4.65
C ILE A 536 4.84 -46.45 -5.12
N GLY A 537 4.43 -45.85 -6.24
CA GLY A 537 3.03 -45.69 -6.58
C GLY A 537 2.56 -46.30 -7.88
N VAL A 538 3.45 -46.83 -8.74
CA VAL A 538 3.00 -47.46 -9.99
C VAL A 538 2.20 -48.73 -9.68
N PRO A 539 0.96 -48.84 -10.18
CA PRO A 539 0.12 -50.01 -9.97
C PRO A 539 0.51 -51.16 -10.92
N ALA A 540 1.67 -51.78 -10.71
CA ALA A 540 2.11 -52.93 -11.52
C ALA A 540 2.41 -54.14 -10.64
N LYS A 541 1.99 -55.34 -11.04
CA LYS A 541 2.29 -56.58 -10.30
C LYS A 541 3.79 -56.83 -10.23
N LYS A 542 4.50 -56.60 -11.33
CA LYS A 542 5.95 -56.68 -11.44
C LYS A 542 6.54 -55.32 -11.83
N VAL A 543 7.43 -54.78 -11.00
CA VAL A 543 8.15 -53.53 -11.29
C VAL A 543 9.61 -53.85 -11.54
N ILE A 544 10.14 -53.46 -12.70
CA ILE A 544 11.53 -53.66 -13.08
C ILE A 544 12.23 -52.30 -13.14
N LEU A 545 13.17 -52.09 -12.24
CA LEU A 545 14.01 -50.91 -12.18
C LEU A 545 15.27 -51.17 -12.99
N THR A 546 15.71 -50.20 -13.78
CA THR A 546 17.01 -50.22 -14.46
C THR A 546 17.80 -49.00 -14.07
N GLY A 547 19.06 -49.18 -13.68
CA GLY A 547 19.89 -48.06 -13.21
C GLY A 547 21.27 -48.47 -12.76
N SER A 548 21.98 -47.52 -12.17
CA SER A 548 23.33 -47.70 -11.63
C SER A 548 23.35 -48.21 -10.18
N ALA A 549 24.50 -48.71 -9.74
CA ALA A 549 24.66 -49.34 -8.43
C ALA A 549 24.70 -48.35 -7.25
N ASP A 550 24.98 -47.08 -7.51
CA ASP A 550 25.04 -46.00 -6.51
C ASP A 550 23.71 -45.75 -5.79
N VAL A 551 22.57 -46.11 -6.41
CA VAL A 551 21.24 -45.96 -5.81
C VAL A 551 20.71 -47.25 -5.16
N LEU A 552 21.49 -48.33 -5.15
CA LEU A 552 21.06 -49.64 -4.65
C LEU A 552 20.62 -49.60 -3.18
N GLU A 553 21.37 -48.90 -2.33
CA GLU A 553 21.04 -48.75 -0.91
C GLU A 553 19.71 -48.01 -0.74
N ALA A 554 19.54 -46.88 -1.44
CA ALA A 554 18.31 -46.08 -1.38
C ALA A 554 17.07 -46.86 -1.87
N VAL A 555 17.20 -47.61 -2.97
CA VAL A 555 16.12 -48.47 -3.49
C VAL A 555 15.79 -49.59 -2.50
N THR A 556 16.80 -50.19 -1.86
CA THR A 556 16.60 -51.26 -0.86
C THR A 556 15.79 -50.74 0.33
N LEU A 557 16.20 -49.60 0.91
CA LEU A 557 15.49 -48.96 2.02
C LEU A 557 14.05 -48.56 1.64
N LEU A 558 13.82 -48.09 0.41
CA LEU A 558 12.48 -47.79 -0.08
C LEU A 558 11.62 -49.05 -0.19
N CYS A 559 12.15 -50.15 -0.71
CA CYS A 559 11.41 -51.42 -0.80
C CYS A 559 11.07 -51.98 0.60
N GLU A 560 11.99 -51.88 1.55
CA GLU A 560 11.75 -52.22 2.96
C GLU A 560 10.63 -51.38 3.57
N TYR A 561 10.64 -50.07 3.35
CA TYR A 561 9.58 -49.15 3.78
C TYR A 561 8.19 -49.49 3.19
N LEU A 562 8.17 -49.96 1.93
CA LEU A 562 6.95 -50.41 1.25
C LEU A 562 6.49 -51.81 1.68
N GLY A 563 7.38 -52.61 2.28
CA GLY A 563 7.14 -54.01 2.61
C GLY A 563 7.05 -54.91 1.37
N GLU A 564 7.80 -54.59 0.31
CA GLU A 564 7.78 -55.31 -0.96
C GLU A 564 9.11 -56.03 -1.22
N PRO A 565 9.08 -57.27 -1.75
CA PRO A 565 10.29 -58.04 -2.02
C PRO A 565 11.10 -57.41 -3.15
N LEU A 566 12.41 -57.25 -2.92
CA LEU A 566 13.38 -56.75 -3.89
C LEU A 566 14.31 -57.87 -4.38
N THR A 567 14.36 -58.10 -5.68
CA THR A 567 15.32 -59.01 -6.33
C THR A 567 16.33 -58.22 -7.15
N VAL A 568 17.62 -58.31 -6.79
CA VAL A 568 18.69 -57.57 -7.46
C VAL A 568 19.41 -58.48 -8.46
N THR A 569 19.54 -58.02 -9.70
CA THR A 569 20.32 -58.69 -10.76
C THR A 569 21.44 -57.77 -11.21
N HIS A 570 22.69 -58.23 -11.08
CA HIS A 570 23.87 -57.47 -11.46
C HIS A 570 24.23 -57.71 -12.93
N PHE A 571 24.50 -56.63 -13.65
CA PHE A 571 24.96 -56.61 -15.02
C PHE A 571 26.33 -55.96 -15.11
N GLU A 572 27.23 -56.59 -15.85
CA GLU A 572 28.55 -56.04 -16.16
C GLU A 572 28.55 -55.34 -17.51
N ARG A 573 29.50 -54.43 -17.70
CA ARG A 573 29.68 -53.75 -18.99
C ARG A 573 30.11 -54.79 -20.03
N LYS A 574 29.46 -54.79 -21.20
CA LYS A 574 29.75 -55.79 -22.26
C LYS A 574 31.08 -55.55 -22.99
N ASN A 575 31.58 -54.31 -22.97
CA ASN A 575 32.71 -53.86 -23.75
C ASN A 575 33.74 -53.19 -22.84
N ASP A 576 35.02 -53.38 -23.15
CA ASP A 576 36.13 -52.76 -22.41
C ASP A 576 36.16 -51.23 -22.64
N LEU A 577 36.60 -50.51 -21.62
CA LEU A 577 36.63 -49.04 -21.61
C LEU A 577 38.01 -48.59 -21.13
N LYS A 578 38.81 -48.06 -22.05
CA LYS A 578 40.22 -47.74 -21.82
C LYS A 578 40.43 -46.24 -21.69
N LEU A 579 41.10 -45.82 -20.61
CA LEU A 579 41.55 -44.45 -20.44
C LEU A 579 42.80 -44.20 -21.29
N LEU A 580 42.82 -43.12 -22.05
CA LEU A 580 43.97 -42.64 -22.80
C LEU A 580 45.02 -42.07 -21.84
N THR A 581 46.28 -42.39 -22.06
CA THR A 581 47.39 -41.97 -21.18
C THR A 581 47.88 -40.55 -21.45
N GLN A 582 47.49 -39.95 -22.58
CA GLN A 582 47.87 -38.60 -22.98
C GLN A 582 46.63 -37.83 -23.43
N PRO A 583 46.58 -36.50 -23.22
CA PRO A 583 45.49 -35.69 -23.74
C PRO A 583 45.48 -35.74 -25.26
N THR A 584 44.31 -35.62 -25.86
CA THR A 584 44.13 -35.63 -27.32
C THR A 584 43.82 -34.21 -27.81
N PRO A 585 44.80 -33.47 -28.36
CA PRO A 585 44.57 -32.14 -28.89
C PRO A 585 43.58 -32.18 -30.06
N ILE A 586 42.86 -31.07 -30.29
CA ILE A 586 41.84 -30.95 -31.36
C ILE A 586 42.37 -31.38 -32.75
N LYS A 587 43.66 -31.18 -33.02
CA LYS A 587 44.30 -31.53 -34.30
C LYS A 587 44.40 -33.04 -34.54
N GLU A 588 44.49 -33.82 -33.46
CA GLU A 588 44.70 -35.28 -33.44
C GLU A 588 43.40 -36.06 -33.32
N ILE A 589 42.25 -35.38 -33.28
CA ILE A 589 40.94 -36.02 -33.23
C ILE A 589 40.69 -36.87 -34.48
N GLU A 590 40.16 -38.07 -34.25
CA GLU A 590 39.77 -39.03 -35.30
C GLU A 590 38.26 -39.11 -35.47
N LYS A 591 37.81 -39.74 -36.57
CA LYS A 591 36.40 -40.04 -36.81
C LYS A 591 35.85 -40.98 -35.72
N GLY A 592 34.58 -40.81 -35.37
CA GLY A 592 33.93 -41.56 -34.28
C GLY A 592 34.20 -40.98 -32.89
N THR A 593 34.83 -39.80 -32.81
CA THR A 593 35.07 -39.09 -31.54
C THR A 593 33.84 -38.28 -31.13
N ALA A 594 33.50 -38.35 -29.84
CA ALA A 594 32.54 -37.47 -29.20
C ALA A 594 33.26 -36.56 -28.19
N ILE A 595 33.08 -35.25 -28.30
CA ILE A 595 33.64 -34.27 -27.36
C ILE A 595 32.54 -33.73 -26.46
N VAL A 596 32.75 -33.82 -25.14
CA VAL A 596 31.78 -33.38 -24.14
C VAL A 596 32.21 -32.05 -23.54
N ALA A 597 31.36 -31.04 -23.73
CA ALA A 597 31.55 -29.68 -23.24
C ALA A 597 30.36 -29.21 -22.39
N PHE A 598 30.61 -28.47 -21.32
CA PHE A 598 29.59 -28.16 -20.32
C PHE A 598 28.88 -26.82 -20.51
N SER A 599 28.99 -26.23 -21.71
CA SER A 599 28.22 -25.05 -22.08
C SER A 599 27.88 -25.02 -23.56
N ARG A 600 26.72 -24.44 -23.91
CA ARG A 600 26.31 -24.24 -25.31
C ARG A 600 27.36 -23.44 -26.10
N ARG A 601 27.97 -22.44 -25.46
CA ARG A 601 29.03 -21.63 -26.07
C ARG A 601 30.23 -22.48 -26.45
N ASP A 602 30.67 -23.35 -25.55
CA ASP A 602 31.81 -24.24 -25.80
C ASP A 602 31.48 -25.27 -26.90
N VAL A 603 30.27 -25.85 -26.88
CA VAL A 603 29.82 -26.79 -27.94
C VAL A 603 29.85 -26.14 -29.33
N LEU A 604 29.31 -24.93 -29.47
CA LEU A 604 29.30 -24.23 -30.76
C LEU A 604 30.70 -23.76 -31.18
N GLY A 605 31.54 -23.36 -30.22
CA GLY A 605 32.94 -22.99 -30.49
C GLY A 605 33.76 -24.19 -30.99
N LEU A 606 33.64 -25.34 -30.33
CA LEU A 606 34.29 -26.59 -30.75
C LEU A 606 33.77 -27.05 -32.11
N ARG A 607 32.46 -26.97 -32.36
CA ARG A 607 31.89 -27.23 -33.70
C ARG A 607 32.58 -26.36 -34.76
N GLN A 608 32.66 -25.05 -34.55
CA GLN A 608 33.27 -24.14 -35.52
C GLN A 608 34.73 -24.48 -35.82
N GLN A 609 35.50 -24.87 -34.79
CA GLN A 609 36.89 -25.28 -34.95
C GLN A 609 37.02 -26.58 -35.74
N LEU A 610 36.17 -27.57 -35.45
CA LEU A 610 36.23 -28.90 -36.05
C LEU A 610 35.64 -28.95 -37.46
N SER A 611 34.69 -28.08 -37.78
CA SER A 611 34.08 -27.97 -39.11
C SER A 611 35.07 -27.61 -40.22
N GLN A 612 36.32 -27.23 -39.89
CA GLN A 612 37.39 -27.04 -40.87
C GLN A 612 37.90 -28.37 -41.46
N LYS A 613 37.75 -29.48 -40.74
CA LYS A 613 38.32 -30.80 -41.09
C LYS A 613 37.29 -31.94 -41.11
N PHE A 614 36.18 -31.80 -40.39
CA PHE A 614 35.19 -32.86 -40.16
C PHE A 614 33.76 -32.38 -40.40
N GLU A 615 32.89 -33.30 -40.79
CA GLU A 615 31.45 -33.09 -40.65
C GLU A 615 31.06 -33.28 -39.18
N VAL A 616 30.51 -32.24 -38.55
CA VAL A 616 30.29 -32.22 -37.09
C VAL A 616 28.82 -32.19 -36.75
N SER A 617 28.37 -33.16 -35.95
CA SER A 617 27.07 -33.14 -35.31
C SER A 617 27.11 -32.51 -33.93
N VAL A 618 26.03 -31.83 -33.55
CA VAL A 618 25.95 -31.16 -32.23
C VAL A 618 24.73 -31.58 -31.42
N VAL A 619 24.95 -31.86 -30.14
CA VAL A 619 23.87 -32.22 -29.19
C VAL A 619 23.99 -31.44 -27.89
N TYR A 620 23.03 -30.57 -27.58
CA TYR A 620 22.98 -29.87 -26.29
C TYR A 620 21.54 -29.77 -25.79
N GLY A 621 21.37 -29.57 -24.47
CA GLY A 621 20.09 -29.72 -23.77
C GLY A 621 18.89 -28.93 -24.36
N ASN A 622 19.12 -27.72 -24.87
CA ASN A 622 18.05 -26.87 -25.42
C ASN A 622 17.70 -27.16 -26.90
N LEU A 623 18.35 -28.14 -27.55
CA LEU A 623 17.94 -28.54 -28.90
C LEU A 623 16.57 -29.21 -28.86
N SER A 624 15.71 -28.86 -29.82
CA SER A 624 14.44 -29.55 -30.00
C SER A 624 14.67 -31.04 -30.25
N PRO A 625 13.77 -31.93 -29.78
CA PRO A 625 14.01 -33.37 -29.89
C PRO A 625 14.05 -33.89 -31.33
N GLU A 626 13.38 -33.21 -32.28
CA GLU A 626 13.50 -33.46 -33.72
C GLU A 626 14.93 -33.23 -34.21
N VAL A 627 15.51 -32.06 -33.88
CA VAL A 627 16.89 -31.72 -34.25
C VAL A 627 17.88 -32.66 -33.56
N ARG A 628 17.66 -32.98 -32.28
CA ARG A 628 18.49 -33.93 -31.55
C ARG A 628 18.47 -35.32 -32.18
N ARG A 629 17.30 -35.79 -32.62
CA ARG A 629 17.15 -37.06 -33.36
C ARG A 629 17.90 -37.03 -34.69
N GLU A 630 17.72 -35.98 -35.47
CA GLU A 630 18.38 -35.87 -36.77
C GLU A 630 19.91 -35.78 -36.63
N GLU A 631 20.41 -34.99 -35.68
CA GLU A 631 21.86 -34.93 -35.39
C GLU A 631 22.42 -36.27 -34.89
N ALA A 632 21.68 -36.98 -34.04
CA ALA A 632 22.05 -38.32 -33.61
C ALA A 632 22.03 -39.33 -34.76
N ARG A 633 21.04 -39.24 -35.66
CA ARG A 633 20.91 -40.09 -36.85
C ARG A 633 22.06 -39.84 -37.82
N ARG A 634 22.40 -38.58 -38.09
CA ARG A 634 23.55 -38.21 -38.92
C ARG A 634 24.85 -38.84 -38.40
N PHE A 635 25.08 -38.77 -37.10
CA PHE A 635 26.25 -39.40 -36.48
C PHE A 635 26.21 -40.92 -36.55
N ARG A 636 25.05 -41.54 -36.26
CA ARG A 636 24.86 -43.00 -36.30
C ARG A 636 25.06 -43.58 -37.70
N GLU A 637 24.58 -42.89 -38.73
CA GLU A 637 24.70 -43.31 -40.13
C GLU A 637 26.07 -42.94 -40.75
N GLY A 638 26.98 -42.32 -39.98
CA GLY A 638 28.29 -41.89 -40.48
C GLY A 638 28.26 -40.69 -41.43
N LYS A 639 27.15 -39.94 -41.47
CA LYS A 639 27.04 -38.66 -42.21
C LYS A 639 27.78 -37.52 -41.50
N SER A 640 28.03 -37.65 -40.20
CA SER A 640 28.95 -36.81 -39.46
C SER A 640 30.08 -37.66 -38.88
N ASP A 641 31.29 -37.11 -38.94
CA ASP A 641 32.52 -37.76 -38.51
C ASP A 641 32.73 -37.62 -36.99
N VAL A 642 32.30 -36.49 -36.41
CA VAL A 642 32.55 -36.12 -35.01
C VAL A 642 31.26 -35.60 -34.37
N LEU A 643 31.07 -35.90 -33.09
CA LEU A 643 29.99 -35.39 -32.27
C LEU A 643 30.54 -34.39 -31.24
N VAL A 644 29.94 -33.21 -31.12
CA VAL A 644 30.22 -32.29 -30.01
C VAL A 644 28.95 -32.10 -29.20
N ALA A 645 29.01 -32.37 -27.90
CA ALA A 645 27.81 -32.38 -27.09
C ALA A 645 27.98 -31.88 -25.66
N THR A 646 26.86 -31.58 -24.99
CA THR A 646 26.85 -31.42 -23.53
C THR A 646 26.62 -32.75 -22.82
N ASP A 647 26.65 -32.72 -21.49
CA ASP A 647 26.22 -33.83 -20.61
C ASP A 647 24.82 -34.37 -20.92
N ALA A 648 24.03 -33.70 -21.76
CA ALA A 648 22.79 -34.22 -22.33
C ALA A 648 22.96 -35.55 -23.10
N ILE A 649 24.16 -35.91 -23.56
CA ILE A 649 24.40 -37.24 -24.17
C ILE A 649 24.54 -38.36 -23.16
N ALA A 650 24.72 -38.02 -21.88
CA ALA A 650 24.84 -38.99 -20.80
C ALA A 650 23.57 -39.85 -20.69
N MET A 651 22.46 -39.42 -21.27
CA MET A 651 21.16 -40.09 -21.25
C MET A 651 20.49 -40.05 -22.64
N GLY A 652 19.90 -41.17 -23.04
CA GLY A 652 18.85 -41.17 -24.06
C GLY A 652 19.23 -40.97 -25.52
N LEU A 653 20.42 -41.43 -25.94
CA LEU A 653 20.76 -41.55 -27.36
C LEU A 653 21.57 -42.82 -27.67
N ASN A 654 21.13 -43.56 -28.70
CA ASN A 654 21.90 -44.63 -29.31
C ASN A 654 22.86 -44.10 -30.40
N LEU A 655 24.14 -43.93 -30.04
CA LEU A 655 25.24 -43.33 -30.80
C LEU A 655 26.46 -44.28 -30.80
N PRO A 656 27.08 -44.54 -31.98
CA PRO A 656 28.32 -45.31 -32.10
C PRO A 656 29.53 -44.43 -31.77
N ILE A 657 29.84 -44.24 -30.48
CA ILE A 657 30.98 -43.43 -30.05
C ILE A 657 32.18 -44.36 -29.83
N LYS A 658 33.28 -44.15 -30.56
CA LYS A 658 34.53 -44.90 -30.38
C LYS A 658 35.39 -44.28 -29.27
N THR A 659 35.59 -42.97 -29.34
CA THR A 659 36.42 -42.21 -28.39
C THR A 659 35.60 -41.08 -27.79
N LEU A 660 35.61 -40.92 -26.47
CA LEU A 660 34.96 -39.82 -25.77
C LEU A 660 36.00 -38.94 -25.09
N LEU A 661 35.96 -37.64 -25.38
CA LEU A 661 36.91 -36.65 -24.87
C LEU A 661 36.18 -35.59 -24.04
N PHE A 662 36.62 -35.38 -22.80
CA PHE A 662 36.18 -34.25 -21.98
C PHE A 662 36.89 -32.97 -22.41
N SER A 663 36.13 -31.89 -22.62
CA SER A 663 36.73 -30.58 -22.91
C SER A 663 37.27 -29.88 -21.67
N LYS A 664 36.71 -30.18 -20.49
CA LYS A 664 36.96 -29.55 -19.18
C LYS A 664 36.63 -30.53 -18.06
N ASP A 665 37.15 -30.26 -16.87
CA ASP A 665 36.95 -30.98 -15.59
C ASP A 665 35.78 -30.43 -14.75
N ASN A 666 35.15 -29.32 -15.16
CA ASN A 666 34.14 -28.60 -14.38
C ASN A 666 32.89 -28.22 -15.19
N LYS A 667 31.76 -28.09 -14.49
CA LYS A 667 30.46 -27.65 -15.03
C LYS A 667 29.78 -26.60 -14.14
N PHE A 668 28.81 -25.88 -14.71
CA PHE A 668 27.92 -24.99 -13.95
C PHE A 668 26.65 -25.76 -13.56
N ASP A 669 26.32 -25.81 -12.28
CA ASP A 669 25.16 -26.56 -11.75
C ASP A 669 23.89 -25.70 -11.60
N GLY A 670 23.89 -24.48 -12.13
CA GLY A 670 22.81 -23.50 -11.94
C GLY A 670 23.10 -22.49 -10.82
N LEU A 671 24.00 -22.82 -9.88
CA LEU A 671 24.39 -21.96 -8.77
C LEU A 671 25.86 -21.55 -8.85
N ARG A 672 26.77 -22.52 -9.08
CA ARG A 672 28.21 -22.28 -9.13
C ARG A 672 28.90 -23.21 -10.13
N ARG A 673 30.17 -22.92 -10.44
CA ARG A 673 31.04 -23.87 -11.14
C ARG A 673 31.65 -24.83 -10.15
N ARG A 674 31.54 -26.13 -10.44
CA ARG A 674 32.12 -27.22 -9.65
C ARG A 674 32.75 -28.27 -10.55
N GLU A 675 33.67 -29.05 -9.99
CA GLU A 675 34.22 -30.24 -10.64
C GLU A 675 33.11 -31.27 -10.92
N LEU A 676 33.33 -32.09 -11.95
CA LEU A 676 32.45 -33.20 -12.30
C LEU A 676 32.47 -34.26 -11.21
N LEU A 677 31.30 -34.80 -10.87
CA LEU A 677 31.22 -35.90 -9.93
C LEU A 677 31.68 -37.20 -10.61
N PRO A 678 32.28 -38.15 -9.87
CA PRO A 678 32.66 -39.46 -10.43
C PRO A 678 31.50 -40.18 -11.12
N THR A 679 30.27 -40.01 -10.62
CA THR A 679 29.05 -40.56 -11.22
C THR A 679 28.72 -39.92 -12.58
N GLU A 680 28.86 -38.60 -12.71
CA GLU A 680 28.66 -37.87 -13.97
C GLU A 680 29.71 -38.31 -15.01
N VAL A 681 30.98 -38.42 -14.59
CA VAL A 681 32.07 -38.91 -15.44
C VAL A 681 31.79 -40.33 -15.91
N ALA A 682 31.39 -41.24 -15.02
CA ALA A 682 31.09 -42.62 -15.38
C ALA A 682 29.89 -42.73 -16.34
N GLN A 683 28.83 -41.94 -16.14
CA GLN A 683 27.64 -41.96 -16.99
C GLN A 683 27.93 -41.45 -18.40
N ILE A 684 28.69 -40.35 -18.51
CA ILE A 684 29.12 -39.78 -19.79
C ILE A 684 30.08 -40.75 -20.49
N SER A 685 31.16 -41.14 -19.82
CA SER A 685 32.22 -41.99 -20.37
C SER A 685 31.71 -43.34 -20.83
N GLY A 686 30.74 -43.91 -20.10
CA GLY A 686 30.17 -45.19 -20.44
C GLY A 686 29.34 -45.20 -21.74
N ARG A 687 29.16 -44.05 -22.40
CA ARG A 687 28.63 -43.96 -23.77
C ARG A 687 29.65 -44.32 -24.86
N ALA A 688 30.95 -44.39 -24.54
CA ALA A 688 32.00 -44.80 -25.46
C ALA A 688 32.11 -46.33 -25.55
N GLY A 689 32.19 -46.89 -26.76
CA GLY A 689 32.15 -48.33 -27.01
C GLY A 689 30.73 -48.88 -26.88
N ARG A 690 30.28 -49.60 -27.91
CA ARG A 690 28.95 -50.22 -27.97
C ARG A 690 29.02 -51.61 -28.58
N TYR A 691 28.38 -52.57 -27.92
CA TYR A 691 28.35 -53.97 -28.37
C TYR A 691 27.71 -54.08 -29.76
N GLY A 692 28.41 -54.71 -30.72
CA GLY A 692 27.97 -54.84 -32.11
C GLY A 692 28.27 -53.65 -33.03
N LEU A 693 28.88 -52.57 -32.51
CA LEU A 693 29.31 -51.40 -33.30
C LEU A 693 30.80 -51.11 -33.09
N GLU A 694 31.22 -50.88 -31.84
CA GLU A 694 32.58 -50.54 -31.44
C GLU A 694 32.96 -51.33 -30.18
N GLU A 695 33.79 -52.37 -30.31
CA GLU A 695 34.08 -53.34 -29.24
C GLU A 695 34.85 -52.76 -28.05
N VAL A 696 35.67 -51.73 -28.27
CA VAL A 696 36.44 -51.05 -27.21
C VAL A 696 36.14 -49.56 -27.23
N GLY A 697 35.75 -49.00 -26.09
CA GLY A 697 35.60 -47.56 -25.92
C GLY A 697 36.88 -46.92 -25.39
N TYR A 698 37.22 -45.73 -25.88
CA TYR A 698 38.33 -44.93 -25.36
C TYR A 698 37.80 -43.68 -24.66
N ILE A 699 38.40 -43.32 -23.52
CA ILE A 699 38.09 -42.08 -22.79
C ILE A 699 39.37 -41.25 -22.70
N GLY A 700 39.26 -39.93 -22.87
CA GLY A 700 40.33 -39.01 -22.57
C GLY A 700 39.84 -37.59 -22.36
N ALA A 701 40.74 -36.63 -22.47
CA ALA A 701 40.41 -35.21 -22.41
C ALA A 701 41.21 -34.43 -23.45
N LEU A 702 40.77 -33.21 -23.75
CA LEU A 702 41.46 -32.32 -24.71
C LEU A 702 42.74 -31.69 -24.15
N ASP A 703 42.83 -31.55 -22.83
CA ASP A 703 43.98 -30.95 -22.13
C ASP A 703 44.45 -31.83 -20.97
N THR A 704 45.69 -31.62 -20.53
CA THR A 704 46.32 -32.41 -19.48
C THR A 704 45.59 -32.28 -18.15
N LYS A 705 45.13 -31.07 -17.82
CA LYS A 705 44.48 -30.79 -16.54
C LYS A 705 43.20 -31.62 -16.38
N ALA A 706 42.36 -31.63 -17.42
CA ALA A 706 41.11 -32.37 -17.43
C ALA A 706 41.31 -33.89 -17.55
N LEU A 707 42.49 -34.36 -17.97
CA LEU A 707 42.82 -35.79 -17.97
C LEU A 707 43.31 -36.28 -16.61
N GLU A 708 44.02 -35.44 -15.86
CA GLU A 708 44.57 -35.76 -14.54
C GLU A 708 43.52 -35.74 -13.42
N THR A 709 42.47 -34.94 -13.59
CA THR A 709 41.33 -34.82 -12.66
C THR A 709 40.37 -35.98 -12.85
#